data_AF-Q6ARA9-F1
#
_entry.id   AF-Q6ARA9-F1
#
_cell.length_a   1.000
_cell.length_b   1.000
_cell.length_c   1.000
_cell.angle_alpha   90.00
_cell.angle_beta   90.00
_cell.angle_gamma   90.00
#
_symmetry.space_group_name_H-M   'P 1'
#
loop_
_entity.id
_entity.type
_entity.pdbx_description
1 polymer ?
#
loop_
_entity_poly.entity_id
_entity_poly.type
_entity_poly.pdbx_seq_one_letter_code
_entity_poly.pdbx_strand_id
1 'polypeptide(L)'
;MKSSLAVLSTARSDTTTTYIGRNQMIAPMAFQAKRSTFLCPLLVALAILFSLTAVSSGTSWAKDHAGSSQATVSAVAGDNQAVTAKGEVKNSFAPIKTCFNFLKEQPFVFILLALAIGYPLGKISLWGISLGPTAGTLLVGVLISIIGQNIFGIIYGIPSIVSTIFLLMFMYALGLKVGPQFFSGLKTGGLAFIVIGLIVWSLNWLICFFGVKLAGLEAGFAPGIISGSYTITAIIGVAQTALTNGAYTPPPGVSTEQIGANIAAGYAISYVLSNIGIILLIRYLPQIFGHDPIADAQLAEKELSGGATDPVPGAAGSLSLGFSHFDLRAYEVDHQEIIGKTVQEFFHLYPEAPILRVVRQGKLLNLSENNPIKRGDIVSVRADVHELIADGKKLIGKESDSILARDVPIEVADIHIGSRDVAGDTLAELGRSIGFGLQLKALFRFGQELPLLAGTAVQVGDVLRFVGPDFCIQQAAKRLGGRPILNSSITEVMYMAIAMGIGYIFGSLSFNFAGIPFALGTSAGCLLAGIFMSYWRSRNPEFGGPMSEGARSFLQDIGLNLFVAVLAAAVGPKIIESFHGTTAIWVAIIGILGALVPPLVAFVVGIKVFKLNSVVAAGASTGARNSTPGLNAICEQSQSAVAAVPYPLTYALTTVLALVGGYFAMLLS
;
A
#
# COMPACT_ATOMS: atom_id res chain seq x y z
N MET A 1 21.09 55.24 9.12
CA MET A 1 20.55 56.51 9.69
C MET A 1 19.05 56.49 9.44
N LYS A 2 18.23 56.74 10.47
CA LYS A 2 16.83 56.26 10.63
C LYS A 2 15.82 56.78 9.60
N SER A 3 14.79 55.94 9.35
CA SER A 3 13.54 56.13 8.57
C SER A 3 13.59 55.73 7.08
N SER A 4 12.45 55.20 6.59
CA SER A 4 12.19 54.50 5.30
C SER A 4 12.46 52.99 5.39
N LEU A 5 11.56 52.03 5.14
CA LEU A 5 10.28 51.93 4.42
C LEU A 5 9.50 50.73 5.04
N ALA A 6 8.17 50.79 5.24
CA ALA A 6 7.15 50.28 4.31
C ALA A 6 7.54 48.93 3.67
N VAL A 7 6.77 47.84 3.81
CA VAL A 7 5.70 47.40 2.89
C VAL A 7 5.10 46.13 3.53
N LEU A 8 3.86 46.13 4.02
CA LEU A 8 2.64 45.74 3.29
C LEU A 8 2.62 44.29 2.79
N SER A 9 1.60 43.55 3.25
CA SER A 9 0.81 42.60 2.44
C SER A 9 1.51 41.36 1.85
N THR A 10 1.21 40.20 2.43
CA THR A 10 0.70 39.04 1.67
C THR A 10 -0.39 38.30 2.46
N ALA A 11 -1.53 38.97 2.62
CA ALA A 11 -2.83 38.32 2.66
C ALA A 11 -3.47 38.55 1.28
N ARG A 12 -3.16 37.67 0.30
CA ARG A 12 -3.82 37.55 -1.02
C ARG A 12 -3.29 36.27 -1.66
N SER A 13 -4.13 35.24 -1.74
CA SER A 13 -4.84 34.82 -2.96
C SER A 13 -3.92 34.17 -4.01
N ASP A 14 -4.15 32.88 -4.22
CA ASP A 14 -4.06 32.18 -5.50
C ASP A 14 -2.78 32.39 -6.31
N THR A 15 -1.81 31.47 -6.18
CA THR A 15 -1.15 30.80 -7.31
C THR A 15 -0.17 29.74 -6.80
N THR A 16 -0.65 28.51 -6.72
CA THR A 16 0.18 27.31 -6.62
C THR A 16 1.03 27.21 -7.89
N THR A 17 2.24 27.76 -7.86
CA THR A 17 3.23 27.56 -8.93
C THR A 17 4.03 26.32 -8.59
N THR A 18 3.53 25.17 -9.06
CA THR A 18 4.22 23.89 -9.04
C THR A 18 5.45 23.96 -9.94
N TYR A 19 6.64 24.08 -9.34
CA TYR A 19 7.91 23.84 -10.04
C TYR A 19 8.08 22.33 -10.22
N ILE A 20 7.62 21.82 -11.37
CA ILE A 20 7.97 20.47 -11.86
C ILE A 20 9.30 20.60 -12.60
N GLY A 21 10.33 19.98 -12.02
CA GLY A 21 11.61 19.77 -12.69
C GLY A 21 11.41 19.07 -14.03
N ARG A 22 11.87 19.73 -15.09
CA ARG A 22 11.99 19.19 -16.45
C ARG A 22 12.74 17.86 -16.41
N ASN A 23 12.00 16.76 -16.64
CA ASN A 23 12.51 15.68 -17.46
C ASN A 23 11.57 15.54 -18.65
N GLN A 24 12.15 15.72 -19.83
CA GLN A 24 11.48 15.63 -21.12
C GLN A 24 10.78 14.28 -21.27
N MET A 25 9.47 14.28 -21.53
CA MET A 25 8.81 13.32 -22.42
C MET A 25 7.36 13.77 -22.68
N ILE A 26 7.18 14.37 -23.86
CA ILE A 26 6.04 14.20 -24.79
C ILE A 26 4.63 14.15 -24.16
N ALA A 27 3.88 15.25 -24.32
CA ALA A 27 2.45 15.30 -24.11
C ALA A 27 1.70 14.23 -24.93
N PRO A 28 0.59 13.69 -24.42
CA PRO A 28 -0.55 13.40 -25.27
C PRO A 28 -1.78 14.17 -24.80
N MET A 29 -2.29 14.93 -25.78
CA MET A 29 -3.66 15.42 -25.96
C MET A 29 -4.74 14.80 -25.07
N ALA A 30 -5.60 15.70 -24.59
CA ALA A 30 -6.94 15.45 -24.07
C ALA A 30 -7.64 14.29 -24.80
N PHE A 31 -7.83 13.17 -24.10
CA PHE A 31 -8.67 12.09 -24.58
C PHE A 31 -10.10 12.35 -24.14
N GLN A 32 -10.89 12.92 -25.05
CA GLN A 32 -12.34 12.78 -25.04
C GLN A 32 -12.66 11.29 -25.23
N ALA A 33 -12.68 10.54 -24.11
CA ALA A 33 -13.03 9.12 -24.11
C ALA A 33 -14.52 8.97 -24.39
N LYS A 34 -14.83 8.81 -25.68
CA LYS A 34 -16.11 8.33 -26.20
C LYS A 34 -16.59 7.12 -25.39
N ARG A 35 -17.81 7.25 -24.87
CA ARG A 35 -18.78 6.34 -24.21
C ARG A 35 -18.75 4.80 -24.46
N SER A 36 -17.65 4.13 -24.79
CA SER A 36 -17.64 2.68 -25.12
C SER A 36 -16.77 1.77 -24.22
N THR A 37 -16.24 2.25 -23.10
CA THR A 37 -15.28 1.49 -22.27
C THR A 37 -15.90 0.48 -21.28
N PHE A 38 -17.24 0.37 -21.23
CA PHE A 38 -17.92 -0.47 -20.23
C PHE A 38 -17.69 -1.99 -20.40
N LEU A 39 -17.32 -2.45 -21.61
CA LEU A 39 -17.14 -3.88 -21.88
C LEU A 39 -15.72 -4.41 -21.66
N CYS A 40 -14.70 -3.56 -21.49
CA CYS A 40 -13.31 -4.02 -21.63
C CYS A 40 -12.84 -4.99 -20.53
N PRO A 41 -13.09 -4.79 -19.22
CA PRO A 41 -12.68 -5.74 -18.18
C PRO A 41 -13.40 -7.08 -18.32
N LEU A 42 -14.69 -7.03 -18.65
CA LEU A 42 -15.51 -8.22 -18.85
C LEU A 42 -15.07 -9.01 -20.09
N LEU A 43 -14.74 -8.31 -21.19
CA LEU A 43 -14.20 -8.91 -22.41
C LEU A 43 -12.82 -9.50 -22.21
N VAL A 44 -11.94 -8.88 -21.40
CA VAL A 44 -10.62 -9.46 -21.08
C VAL A 44 -10.79 -10.73 -20.23
N ALA A 45 -11.65 -10.71 -19.21
CA ALA A 45 -11.96 -11.90 -18.44
C ALA A 45 -12.58 -13.00 -19.33
N LEU A 46 -13.49 -12.65 -20.24
CA LEU A 46 -14.09 -13.56 -21.22
C LEU A 46 -13.07 -14.05 -22.26
N ALA A 47 -12.12 -13.22 -22.70
CA ALA A 47 -11.07 -13.61 -23.64
C ALA A 47 -10.10 -14.60 -23.00
N ILE A 48 -9.76 -14.40 -21.72
CA ILE A 48 -9.00 -15.38 -20.92
C ILE A 48 -9.80 -16.70 -20.82
N LEU A 49 -11.11 -16.63 -20.59
CA LEU A 49 -12.02 -17.79 -20.61
C LEU A 49 -12.01 -18.52 -21.96
N PHE A 50 -12.10 -17.81 -23.09
CA PHE A 50 -12.04 -18.40 -24.44
C PHE A 50 -10.67 -19.00 -24.78
N SER A 51 -9.59 -18.36 -24.31
CA SER A 51 -8.23 -18.88 -24.51
C SER A 51 -8.00 -20.16 -23.73
N LEU A 52 -8.55 -20.25 -22.51
CA LEU A 52 -8.45 -21.43 -21.66
C LEU A 52 -9.33 -22.59 -22.16
N THR A 53 -10.51 -22.31 -22.72
CA THR A 53 -11.35 -23.35 -23.34
C THR A 53 -10.77 -23.86 -24.66
N ALA A 54 -10.06 -23.02 -25.43
CA ALA A 54 -9.30 -23.48 -26.60
C ALA A 54 -8.15 -24.42 -26.21
N VAL A 55 -7.50 -24.18 -25.07
CA VAL A 55 -6.43 -25.06 -24.55
C VAL A 55 -7.01 -26.39 -24.03
N SER A 56 -8.20 -26.41 -23.43
CA SER A 56 -8.82 -27.65 -22.94
C SER A 56 -9.53 -28.48 -24.02
N SER A 57 -9.95 -27.87 -25.13
CA SER A 57 -10.58 -28.57 -26.27
C SER A 57 -9.57 -29.10 -27.30
N GLY A 58 -8.31 -28.65 -27.25
CA GLY A 58 -7.23 -29.10 -28.13
C GLY A 58 -6.50 -30.39 -27.72
N THR A 59 -6.88 -31.04 -26.61
CA THR A 59 -6.19 -32.22 -26.07
C THR A 59 -7.10 -33.45 -25.96
N SER A 60 -7.56 -33.98 -27.10
CA SER A 60 -8.30 -35.25 -27.16
C SER A 60 -7.41 -36.51 -27.32
N TRP A 61 -6.13 -36.44 -26.93
CA TRP A 61 -5.15 -37.52 -27.11
C TRP A 61 -4.66 -38.08 -25.75
N ALA A 62 -5.56 -38.68 -24.95
CA ALA A 62 -5.18 -39.55 -23.82
C ALA A 62 -6.34 -40.39 -23.22
N LYS A 63 -7.47 -40.55 -23.91
CA LYS A 63 -8.57 -41.44 -23.46
C LYS A 63 -8.55 -42.74 -24.26
N ASP A 64 -7.60 -43.59 -23.91
CA ASP A 64 -7.70 -45.04 -24.07
C ASP A 64 -6.86 -45.66 -22.95
N HIS A 65 -7.44 -46.60 -22.20
CA HIS A 65 -6.88 -47.39 -21.08
C HIS A 65 -7.14 -46.87 -19.66
N ALA A 66 -8.30 -47.23 -19.11
CA ALA A 66 -8.46 -47.70 -17.73
C ALA A 66 -9.90 -48.17 -17.50
N GLY A 67 -10.24 -49.32 -18.06
CA GLY A 67 -11.46 -50.06 -17.76
C GLY A 67 -11.13 -51.55 -17.74
N SER A 68 -11.70 -52.27 -16.77
CA SER A 68 -11.71 -53.73 -16.57
C SER A 68 -10.42 -54.44 -16.12
N SER A 69 -10.50 -54.84 -14.85
CA SER A 69 -10.33 -56.20 -14.31
C SER A 69 -8.95 -56.86 -14.21
N GLN A 70 -8.72 -57.30 -12.98
CA GLN A 70 -7.85 -58.37 -12.52
C GLN A 70 -7.81 -59.61 -13.43
N ALA A 71 -6.71 -60.37 -13.26
CA ALA A 71 -6.55 -61.81 -13.46
C ALA A 71 -5.82 -62.28 -14.75
N THR A 72 -4.52 -62.52 -14.57
CA THR A 72 -3.76 -63.75 -14.91
C THR A 72 -3.58 -64.25 -16.36
N VAL A 73 -2.34 -64.71 -16.60
CA VAL A 73 -1.87 -65.77 -17.54
C VAL A 73 -1.21 -65.32 -18.87
N SER A 74 0.12 -65.22 -18.78
CA SER A 74 1.18 -65.73 -19.68
C SER A 74 1.04 -65.81 -21.22
N ALA A 75 2.07 -65.23 -21.85
CA ALA A 75 2.89 -65.76 -22.96
C ALA A 75 2.22 -66.08 -24.32
N VAL A 76 2.69 -65.42 -25.38
CA VAL A 76 3.58 -66.00 -26.42
C VAL A 76 3.90 -64.90 -27.46
N ALA A 77 5.15 -64.89 -27.90
CA ALA A 77 5.76 -63.94 -28.82
C ALA A 77 5.29 -64.09 -30.28
N GLY A 78 5.37 -62.98 -31.03
CA GLY A 78 5.26 -62.95 -32.49
C GLY A 78 5.54 -61.55 -33.01
N ASP A 79 6.70 -61.38 -33.64
CA ASP A 79 7.23 -60.16 -34.24
C ASP A 79 6.24 -59.43 -35.16
N ASN A 80 6.22 -58.10 -35.07
CA ASN A 80 6.02 -57.23 -36.23
C ASN A 80 6.68 -55.87 -35.97
N GLN A 81 7.78 -55.63 -36.69
CA GLN A 81 8.47 -54.36 -36.77
C GLN A 81 7.57 -53.32 -37.47
N ALA A 82 7.10 -52.33 -36.71
CA ALA A 82 6.54 -51.10 -37.25
C ALA A 82 7.10 -49.89 -36.46
N VAL A 83 8.30 -49.49 -36.90
CA VAL A 83 8.76 -48.10 -37.07
C VAL A 83 8.54 -47.14 -35.88
N THR A 84 9.62 -47.03 -35.13
CA THR A 84 10.15 -45.85 -34.43
C THR A 84 9.76 -44.49 -35.03
N ALA A 85 8.74 -43.84 -34.47
CA ALA A 85 8.51 -42.39 -34.60
C ALA A 85 7.86 -41.75 -33.34
N LYS A 86 7.35 -42.55 -32.39
CA LYS A 86 6.72 -42.04 -31.14
C LYS A 86 7.70 -41.86 -29.97
N GLY A 87 8.98 -42.21 -30.12
CA GLY A 87 9.99 -42.13 -29.07
C GLY A 87 10.69 -40.76 -28.94
N GLU A 88 10.80 -39.98 -30.02
CA GLU A 88 11.60 -38.75 -30.01
C GLU A 88 10.87 -37.54 -29.41
N VAL A 89 9.54 -37.44 -29.55
CA VAL A 89 8.76 -36.33 -28.97
C VAL A 89 8.76 -36.37 -27.44
N LYS A 90 8.91 -37.56 -26.83
CA LYS A 90 8.94 -37.72 -25.37
C LYS A 90 10.26 -37.20 -24.74
N ASN A 91 11.34 -37.10 -25.51
CA ASN A 91 12.63 -36.57 -25.06
C ASN A 91 12.76 -35.05 -25.19
N SER A 92 12.04 -34.41 -26.13
CA SER A 92 12.16 -32.96 -26.35
C SER A 92 11.68 -32.11 -25.17
N PHE A 93 10.78 -32.64 -24.33
CA PHE A 93 10.28 -31.95 -23.14
C PHE A 93 11.05 -32.30 -21.86
N ALA A 94 12.05 -33.19 -21.91
CA ALA A 94 12.77 -33.62 -20.72
C ALA A 94 13.43 -32.46 -19.95
N PRO A 95 14.13 -31.50 -20.61
CA PRO A 95 14.72 -30.36 -19.89
C PRO A 95 13.65 -29.46 -19.25
N ILE A 96 12.56 -29.20 -19.96
CA ILE A 96 11.46 -28.35 -19.48
C ILE A 96 10.77 -29.02 -18.30
N LYS A 97 10.48 -30.33 -18.38
CA LYS A 97 9.90 -31.09 -17.27
C LYS A 97 10.81 -31.05 -16.04
N THR A 98 12.13 -31.15 -16.23
CA THR A 98 13.10 -31.00 -15.13
C THR A 98 13.02 -29.62 -14.50
N CYS A 99 12.90 -28.54 -15.28
CA CYS A 99 12.68 -27.20 -14.75
C CYS A 99 11.38 -27.10 -13.94
N PHE A 100 10.26 -27.62 -14.46
CA PHE A 100 8.98 -27.57 -13.74
C PHE A 100 8.98 -28.44 -12.47
N ASN A 101 9.67 -29.58 -12.48
CA ASN A 101 9.92 -30.40 -11.28
C ASN A 101 10.79 -29.65 -10.27
N PHE A 102 11.82 -28.94 -10.72
CA PHE A 102 12.65 -28.12 -9.84
C PHE A 102 11.83 -27.01 -9.17
N LEU A 103 10.90 -26.37 -9.87
CA LEU A 103 9.97 -25.40 -9.27
C LEU A 103 9.07 -26.03 -8.19
N LYS A 104 8.73 -27.32 -8.31
CA LYS A 104 7.96 -28.07 -7.30
C LYS A 104 8.80 -28.33 -6.06
N GLU A 105 10.05 -28.75 -6.25
CA GLU A 105 10.99 -29.03 -5.17
C GLU A 105 11.49 -27.76 -4.48
N GLN A 106 11.57 -26.65 -5.22
CA GLN A 106 12.04 -25.34 -4.76
C GLN A 106 10.95 -24.26 -4.93
N PRO A 107 9.90 -24.26 -4.09
CA PRO A 107 8.77 -23.33 -4.20
C PRO A 107 9.18 -21.86 -4.10
N PHE A 108 10.31 -21.57 -3.45
CA PHE A 108 10.87 -20.22 -3.42
C PHE A 108 11.23 -19.71 -4.83
N VAL A 109 11.78 -20.57 -5.69
CA VAL A 109 12.13 -20.21 -7.07
C VAL A 109 10.86 -19.99 -7.90
N PHE A 110 9.80 -20.78 -7.70
CA PHE A 110 8.49 -20.54 -8.32
C PHE A 110 7.99 -19.13 -8.02
N ILE A 111 8.03 -18.74 -6.74
CA ILE A 111 7.57 -17.42 -6.30
C ILE A 111 8.40 -16.32 -6.97
N LEU A 112 9.73 -16.41 -6.89
CA LEU A 112 10.62 -15.41 -7.50
C LEU A 112 10.44 -15.32 -9.02
N LEU A 113 10.23 -16.45 -9.71
CA LEU A 113 9.99 -16.48 -11.14
C LEU A 113 8.67 -15.80 -11.52
N ALA A 114 7.60 -16.07 -10.75
CA ALA A 114 6.31 -15.43 -10.94
C ALA A 114 6.41 -13.90 -10.80
N LEU A 115 7.19 -13.41 -9.83
CA LEU A 115 7.46 -11.97 -9.66
C LEU A 115 8.34 -11.43 -10.79
N ALA A 116 9.47 -12.08 -11.09
CA ALA A 116 10.46 -11.60 -12.06
C ALA A 116 9.88 -11.42 -13.46
N ILE A 117 8.94 -12.29 -13.85
CA ILE A 117 8.25 -12.21 -15.14
C ILE A 117 6.98 -11.38 -15.02
N GLY A 118 6.15 -11.61 -14.00
CA GLY A 118 4.85 -10.98 -13.88
C GLY A 118 4.89 -9.49 -13.56
N TYR A 119 5.88 -9.04 -12.78
CA TYR A 119 6.04 -7.63 -12.43
C TYR A 119 6.30 -6.74 -13.65
N PRO A 120 7.30 -7.00 -14.53
CA PRO A 120 7.49 -6.21 -15.75
C PRO A 120 6.35 -6.40 -16.76
N LEU A 121 5.83 -7.63 -16.95
CA LEU A 121 4.71 -7.87 -17.87
C LEU A 121 3.47 -7.08 -17.46
N GLY A 122 3.19 -6.97 -16.16
CA GLY A 122 2.08 -6.17 -15.64
C GLY A 122 2.21 -4.67 -15.93
N LYS A 123 3.43 -4.15 -16.07
CA LYS A 123 3.67 -2.73 -16.42
C LYS A 123 3.54 -2.44 -17.92
N ILE A 124 3.57 -3.46 -18.78
CA ILE A 124 3.36 -3.28 -20.21
C ILE A 124 1.94 -2.78 -20.44
N SER A 125 1.82 -1.62 -21.07
CA SER A 125 0.54 -1.05 -21.49
C SER A 125 0.18 -1.61 -22.86
N LEU A 126 -0.96 -2.30 -22.95
CA LEU A 126 -1.57 -2.70 -24.22
C LEU A 126 -2.81 -1.83 -24.41
N TRP A 127 -2.87 -1.07 -25.50
CA TRP A 127 -3.96 -0.14 -25.80
C TRP A 127 -4.25 0.90 -24.70
N GLY A 128 -3.22 1.34 -23.96
CA GLY A 128 -3.37 2.30 -22.86
C GLY A 128 -3.81 1.66 -21.54
N ILE A 129 -4.07 0.35 -21.51
CA ILE A 129 -4.46 -0.42 -20.33
C ILE A 129 -3.24 -1.22 -19.86
N SER A 130 -2.83 -1.01 -18.62
CA SER A 130 -1.80 -1.80 -17.94
C SER A 130 -2.45 -2.62 -16.81
N LEU A 131 -2.09 -3.90 -16.73
CA LEU A 131 -2.62 -4.79 -15.69
C LEU A 131 -2.13 -4.38 -14.29
N GLY A 132 -0.91 -3.85 -14.22
CA GLY A 132 -0.19 -3.55 -13.00
C GLY A 132 0.67 -4.71 -12.54
N PRO A 133 1.73 -4.45 -11.75
CA PRO A 133 2.64 -5.48 -11.29
C PRO A 133 1.97 -6.62 -10.52
N THR A 134 1.00 -6.31 -9.64
CA THR A 134 0.30 -7.33 -8.86
C THR A 134 -0.53 -8.27 -9.73
N ALA A 135 -1.33 -7.71 -10.67
CA ALA A 135 -2.13 -8.55 -11.58
C ALA A 135 -1.25 -9.32 -12.57
N GLY A 136 -0.16 -8.72 -13.04
CA GLY A 136 0.84 -9.42 -13.86
C GLY A 136 1.48 -10.60 -13.11
N THR A 137 1.84 -10.42 -11.85
CA THR A 137 2.37 -11.49 -10.98
C THR A 137 1.36 -12.61 -10.76
N LEU A 138 0.09 -12.27 -10.50
CA LEU A 138 -0.99 -13.25 -10.40
C LEU A 138 -1.14 -14.05 -11.70
N LEU A 139 -1.25 -13.36 -12.84
CA LEU A 139 -1.46 -13.98 -14.14
C LEU A 139 -0.32 -14.94 -14.49
N VAL A 140 0.94 -14.52 -14.33
CA VAL A 140 2.10 -15.35 -14.61
C VAL A 140 2.17 -16.55 -13.66
N GLY A 141 1.98 -16.36 -12.36
CA GLY A 141 1.99 -17.47 -11.41
C GLY A 141 0.90 -18.51 -11.72
N VAL A 142 -0.29 -18.05 -12.12
CA VAL A 142 -1.40 -18.92 -12.54
C VAL A 142 -1.04 -19.66 -13.83
N LEU A 143 -0.45 -18.98 -14.82
CA LEU A 143 -0.01 -19.60 -16.07
C LEU A 143 1.05 -20.68 -15.82
N ILE A 144 2.09 -20.40 -15.02
CA ILE A 144 3.11 -21.39 -14.66
C ILE A 144 2.45 -22.59 -13.97
N SER A 145 1.51 -22.34 -13.06
CA SER A 145 0.79 -23.38 -12.33
C SER A 145 -0.10 -24.25 -13.23
N ILE A 146 -0.85 -23.64 -14.17
CA ILE A 146 -1.65 -24.34 -15.18
C ILE A 146 -0.77 -25.18 -16.11
N ILE A 147 0.34 -24.62 -16.61
CA ILE A 147 1.27 -25.35 -17.50
C ILE A 147 1.87 -26.54 -16.76
N GLY A 148 2.29 -26.35 -15.51
CA GLY A 148 2.83 -27.41 -14.65
C GLY A 148 1.85 -28.57 -14.47
N GLN A 149 0.58 -28.27 -14.20
CA GLN A 149 -0.44 -29.29 -14.01
C GLN A 149 -0.85 -29.95 -15.34
N ASN A 150 -1.21 -29.17 -16.36
CA ASN A 150 -1.75 -29.70 -17.62
C ASN A 150 -0.72 -30.49 -18.44
N ILE A 151 0.53 -30.03 -18.48
CA ILE A 151 1.56 -30.66 -19.31
C ILE A 151 2.35 -31.72 -18.53
N PHE A 152 2.62 -31.46 -17.23
CA PHE A 152 3.55 -32.28 -16.46
C PHE A 152 2.93 -33.01 -15.26
N GLY A 153 1.65 -32.77 -14.94
CA GLY A 153 0.98 -33.35 -13.77
C GLY A 153 1.50 -32.84 -12.43
N ILE A 154 2.05 -31.62 -12.41
CA ILE A 154 2.69 -31.02 -11.24
C ILE A 154 1.74 -30.05 -10.54
N ILE A 155 1.52 -30.29 -9.25
CA ILE A 155 0.79 -29.37 -8.36
C ILE A 155 1.82 -28.72 -7.42
N TYR A 156 1.83 -27.38 -7.38
CA TYR A 156 2.72 -26.59 -6.54
C TYR A 156 2.15 -26.42 -5.14
N GLY A 157 2.57 -27.28 -4.21
CA GLY A 157 2.13 -27.26 -2.81
C GLY A 157 2.92 -26.29 -1.94
N ILE A 158 2.71 -24.99 -2.10
CA ILE A 158 3.37 -23.98 -1.24
C ILE A 158 2.60 -23.86 0.09
N PRO A 159 3.27 -23.97 1.26
CA PRO A 159 2.61 -23.86 2.56
C PRO A 159 1.87 -22.53 2.72
N SER A 160 0.61 -22.58 3.17
CA SER A 160 -0.25 -21.39 3.31
C SER A 160 0.31 -20.34 4.26
N ILE A 161 1.07 -20.75 5.28
CA ILE A 161 1.74 -19.85 6.22
C ILE A 161 2.64 -18.82 5.52
N VAL A 162 3.24 -19.17 4.38
CA VAL A 162 4.07 -18.25 3.59
C VAL A 162 3.23 -17.09 3.06
N SER A 163 2.07 -17.38 2.46
CA SER A 163 1.13 -16.35 2.01
C SER A 163 0.62 -15.49 3.16
N THR A 164 0.34 -16.10 4.31
CA THR A 164 -0.11 -15.39 5.51
C THR A 164 0.95 -14.42 5.99
N ILE A 165 2.19 -14.85 6.19
CA ILE A 165 3.29 -13.99 6.66
C ILE A 165 3.41 -12.73 5.79
N PHE A 166 3.47 -12.91 4.46
CA PHE A 166 3.63 -11.80 3.53
C PHE A 166 2.39 -10.90 3.44
N LEU A 167 1.19 -11.46 3.52
CA LEU A 167 -0.05 -10.68 3.61
C LEU A 167 -0.08 -9.81 4.88
N LEU A 168 0.30 -10.37 6.03
CA LEU A 168 0.31 -9.64 7.30
C LEU A 168 1.35 -8.53 7.32
N MET A 169 2.53 -8.78 6.74
CA MET A 169 3.57 -7.77 6.53
C MET A 169 3.05 -6.59 5.68
N PHE A 170 2.40 -6.90 4.54
CA PHE A 170 1.76 -5.89 3.71
C PHE A 170 0.70 -5.10 4.48
N MET A 171 -0.20 -5.78 5.20
CA MET A 171 -1.29 -5.14 5.94
C MET A 171 -0.76 -4.20 7.03
N TYR A 172 0.29 -4.62 7.76
CA TYR A 172 0.93 -3.77 8.75
C TYR A 172 1.59 -2.54 8.12
N ALA A 173 2.34 -2.71 7.03
CA ALA A 173 2.98 -1.61 6.30
C ALA A 173 1.99 -0.60 5.73
N LEU A 174 0.84 -1.10 5.25
CA LEU A 174 -0.27 -0.30 4.78
C LEU A 174 -0.91 0.49 5.93
N GLY A 175 -1.15 -0.17 7.06
CA GLY A 175 -1.71 0.47 8.26
C GLY A 175 -0.81 1.58 8.80
N LEU A 176 0.52 1.37 8.78
CA LEU A 176 1.48 2.40 9.16
C LEU A 176 1.39 3.64 8.27
N LYS A 177 1.11 3.48 6.97
CA LYS A 177 1.03 4.59 6.01
C LYS A 177 -0.20 5.48 6.21
N VAL A 178 -1.34 4.91 6.61
CA VAL A 178 -2.63 5.64 6.67
C VAL A 178 -3.12 5.97 8.08
N GLY A 179 -2.37 5.64 9.13
CA GLY A 179 -2.84 5.65 10.51
C GLY A 179 -3.65 6.89 10.94
N PRO A 180 -3.07 8.10 10.96
CA PRO A 180 -3.79 9.33 11.31
C PRO A 180 -4.96 9.63 10.38
N GLN A 181 -4.79 9.43 9.07
CA GLN A 181 -5.82 9.67 8.07
C GLN A 181 -7.02 8.73 8.23
N PHE A 182 -6.82 7.50 8.70
CA PHE A 182 -7.89 6.55 9.01
C PHE A 182 -8.90 7.15 10.00
N PHE A 183 -8.43 7.73 11.12
CA PHE A 183 -9.31 8.32 12.13
C PHE A 183 -9.98 9.60 11.64
N SER A 184 -9.27 10.41 10.85
CA SER A 184 -9.85 11.59 10.18
C SER A 184 -10.98 11.18 9.22
N GLY A 185 -10.72 10.17 8.38
CA GLY A 185 -11.68 9.63 7.42
C GLY A 185 -12.88 8.97 8.08
N LEU A 186 -12.70 8.31 9.23
CA LEU A 186 -13.81 7.76 10.01
C LEU A 186 -14.75 8.88 10.50
N LYS A 187 -14.19 10.01 10.93
CA LYS A 187 -14.96 11.17 11.41
C LYS A 187 -15.74 11.85 10.27
N THR A 188 -15.17 11.92 9.07
CA THR A 188 -15.79 12.63 7.94
C THR A 188 -16.70 11.74 7.08
N GLY A 189 -16.41 10.44 6.96
CA GLY A 189 -17.07 9.53 6.02
C GLY A 189 -17.54 8.19 6.61
N GLY A 190 -17.42 7.96 7.92
CA GLY A 190 -17.69 6.66 8.55
C GLY A 190 -19.06 6.04 8.21
N LEU A 191 -20.13 6.84 8.17
CA LEU A 191 -21.47 6.35 7.79
C LEU A 191 -21.49 5.85 6.35
N ALA A 192 -20.86 6.56 5.42
CA ALA A 192 -20.79 6.17 4.01
C ALA A 192 -20.07 4.83 3.86
N PHE A 193 -18.99 4.62 4.61
CA PHE A 193 -18.23 3.37 4.60
C PHE A 193 -19.05 2.19 5.13
N ILE A 194 -19.82 2.39 6.21
CA ILE A 194 -20.73 1.35 6.72
C ILE A 194 -21.78 0.98 5.67
N VAL A 195 -22.42 1.98 5.04
CA VAL A 195 -23.43 1.75 4.00
C VAL A 195 -22.82 1.05 2.78
N ILE A 196 -21.62 1.44 2.34
CA ILE A 196 -20.86 0.75 1.29
C ILE A 196 -20.64 -0.72 1.66
N GLY A 197 -20.18 -1.01 2.87
CA GLY A 197 -20.00 -2.37 3.36
C GLY A 197 -21.29 -3.21 3.31
N LEU A 198 -22.40 -2.63 3.78
CA LEU A 198 -23.71 -3.29 3.76
C LEU A 198 -24.23 -3.54 2.35
N ILE A 199 -24.03 -2.61 1.41
CA ILE A 199 -24.41 -2.77 0.00
C ILE A 199 -23.62 -3.91 -0.62
N VAL A 200 -22.30 -3.93 -0.44
CA VAL A 200 -21.45 -4.98 -1.03
C VAL A 200 -21.83 -6.34 -0.45
N TRP A 201 -21.98 -6.44 0.88
CA TRP A 201 -22.44 -7.65 1.58
C TRP A 201 -23.78 -8.16 1.09
N SER A 202 -24.82 -7.34 1.18
CA SER A 202 -26.18 -7.73 0.83
C SER A 202 -26.30 -8.11 -0.64
N LEU A 203 -25.79 -7.29 -1.57
CA LEU A 203 -25.88 -7.60 -3.00
C LEU A 203 -25.10 -8.86 -3.37
N ASN A 204 -23.89 -9.06 -2.82
CA ASN A 204 -23.15 -10.30 -3.06
C ASN A 204 -23.95 -11.51 -2.56
N TRP A 205 -24.42 -11.46 -1.31
CA TRP A 205 -25.17 -12.57 -0.72
C TRP A 205 -26.42 -12.88 -1.55
N LEU A 206 -27.19 -11.86 -1.94
CA LEU A 206 -28.38 -12.01 -2.78
C LEU A 206 -28.05 -12.61 -4.15
N ILE A 207 -27.04 -12.07 -4.86
CA ILE A 207 -26.64 -12.56 -6.19
C ILE A 207 -26.18 -14.02 -6.10
N CYS A 208 -25.34 -14.36 -5.13
CA CYS A 208 -24.78 -15.69 -5.00
C CYS A 208 -25.84 -16.71 -4.57
N PHE A 209 -26.62 -16.40 -3.53
CA PHE A 209 -27.63 -17.30 -2.99
C PHE A 209 -28.77 -17.55 -3.98
N PHE A 210 -29.39 -16.47 -4.50
CA PHE A 210 -30.48 -16.62 -5.48
C PHE A 210 -29.96 -17.08 -6.84
N GLY A 211 -28.74 -16.70 -7.24
CA GLY A 211 -28.11 -17.21 -8.46
C GLY A 211 -27.96 -18.73 -8.45
N VAL A 212 -27.54 -19.30 -7.31
CA VAL A 212 -27.45 -20.76 -7.10
C VAL A 212 -28.81 -21.43 -7.20
N LYS A 213 -29.84 -20.87 -6.54
CA LYS A 213 -31.21 -21.39 -6.60
C LYS A 213 -31.79 -21.34 -8.02
N LEU A 214 -31.58 -20.23 -8.74
CA LEU A 214 -32.06 -20.03 -10.11
C LEU A 214 -31.36 -20.94 -11.12
N ALA A 215 -30.05 -21.19 -10.93
CA ALA A 215 -29.28 -22.10 -11.77
C ALA A 215 -29.47 -23.59 -11.42
N GLY A 216 -30.24 -23.89 -10.36
CA GLY A 216 -30.48 -25.27 -9.90
C GLY A 216 -29.23 -25.99 -9.41
N LEU A 217 -28.27 -25.25 -8.83
CA LEU A 217 -27.03 -25.83 -8.33
C LEU A 217 -27.26 -26.53 -6.96
N GLU A 218 -26.53 -27.61 -6.73
CA GLU A 218 -26.62 -28.40 -5.50
C GLU A 218 -26.24 -27.61 -4.23
N ALA A 219 -26.65 -28.12 -3.07
CA ALA A 219 -26.26 -27.56 -1.79
C ALA A 219 -24.73 -27.48 -1.65
N GLY A 220 -24.26 -26.43 -0.98
CA GLY A 220 -22.83 -26.13 -0.81
C GLY A 220 -22.27 -25.13 -1.82
N PHE A 221 -22.82 -25.01 -3.03
CA PHE A 221 -22.32 -24.03 -4.00
C PHE A 221 -22.55 -22.58 -3.55
N ALA A 222 -23.66 -22.25 -2.88
CA ALA A 222 -23.92 -20.88 -2.40
C ALA A 222 -22.84 -20.37 -1.43
N PRO A 223 -22.57 -21.02 -0.28
CA PRO A 223 -21.48 -20.59 0.59
C PRO A 223 -20.11 -20.65 -0.09
N GLY A 224 -19.87 -21.62 -0.99
CA GLY A 224 -18.65 -21.70 -1.79
C GLY A 224 -18.44 -20.47 -2.68
N ILE A 225 -19.45 -20.07 -3.45
CA ILE A 225 -19.39 -18.92 -4.35
C ILE A 225 -19.26 -17.60 -3.58
N ILE A 226 -19.98 -17.45 -2.46
CA ILE A 226 -19.83 -16.30 -1.56
C ILE A 226 -18.37 -16.25 -1.07
N SER A 227 -17.81 -17.38 -0.61
CA SER A 227 -16.43 -17.46 -0.14
C SER A 227 -15.42 -17.03 -1.21
N GLY A 228 -15.54 -17.52 -2.44
CA GLY A 228 -14.59 -17.19 -3.50
C GLY A 228 -14.77 -15.77 -4.03
N SER A 229 -16.01 -15.28 -4.18
CA SER A 229 -16.27 -13.89 -4.60
C SER A 229 -15.83 -12.85 -3.58
N TYR A 230 -15.88 -13.16 -2.28
CA TYR A 230 -15.35 -12.34 -1.18
C TYR A 230 -13.87 -12.57 -0.88
N THR A 231 -13.27 -13.66 -1.33
CA THR A 231 -11.95 -14.13 -0.90
C THR A 231 -11.82 -14.37 0.61
N ILE A 232 -12.92 -14.74 1.28
CA ILE A 232 -12.94 -15.11 2.70
C ILE A 232 -13.07 -16.63 2.83
N THR A 233 -11.95 -17.32 3.01
CA THR A 233 -11.90 -18.79 3.15
C THR A 233 -12.61 -19.31 4.39
N ALA A 234 -12.69 -18.50 5.46
CA ALA A 234 -13.38 -18.85 6.70
C ALA A 234 -14.89 -19.13 6.50
N ILE A 235 -15.49 -18.66 5.40
CA ILE A 235 -16.87 -18.99 5.01
C ILE A 235 -17.03 -20.50 4.74
N ILE A 236 -15.99 -21.17 4.23
CA ILE A 236 -15.99 -22.63 4.07
C ILE A 236 -16.15 -23.33 5.41
N GLY A 237 -15.40 -22.87 6.43
CA GLY A 237 -15.44 -23.45 7.78
C GLY A 237 -16.79 -23.28 8.49
N VAL A 238 -17.41 -22.10 8.39
CA VAL A 238 -18.75 -21.88 8.98
C VAL A 238 -19.84 -22.65 8.25
N ALA A 239 -19.75 -22.80 6.92
CA ALA A 239 -20.65 -23.65 6.16
C ALA A 239 -20.49 -25.14 6.53
N GLN A 240 -19.25 -25.60 6.71
CA GLN A 240 -18.97 -26.94 7.25
C GLN A 240 -19.50 -27.13 8.67
N THR A 241 -19.43 -26.10 9.51
CA THR A 241 -19.98 -26.15 10.89
C THR A 241 -21.49 -26.30 10.88
N ALA A 242 -22.20 -25.66 9.95
CA ALA A 242 -23.64 -25.83 9.78
C ALA A 242 -24.03 -27.28 9.40
N LEU A 243 -23.17 -27.98 8.65
CA LEU A 243 -23.32 -29.40 8.34
C LEU A 243 -23.04 -30.27 9.57
N THR A 244 -21.91 -30.06 10.26
CA THR A 244 -21.48 -30.94 11.36
C THR A 244 -22.33 -30.79 12.62
N ASN A 245 -22.90 -29.60 12.86
CA ASN A 245 -23.77 -29.35 14.02
C ASN A 245 -25.24 -29.69 13.74
N GLY A 246 -25.57 -30.21 12.55
CA GLY A 246 -26.94 -30.59 12.17
C GLY A 246 -27.89 -29.43 11.92
N ALA A 247 -27.38 -28.20 11.77
CA ALA A 247 -28.20 -27.04 11.43
C ALA A 247 -28.79 -27.15 10.02
N TYR A 248 -28.02 -27.73 9.09
CA TYR A 248 -28.51 -28.14 7.77
C TYR A 248 -28.58 -29.67 7.70
N THR A 249 -29.73 -30.21 7.27
CA THR A 249 -29.93 -31.65 7.05
C THR A 249 -29.82 -31.99 5.56
N PRO A 250 -28.80 -32.75 5.13
CA PRO A 250 -28.65 -33.15 3.73
C PRO A 250 -29.89 -33.91 3.21
N PRO A 251 -30.32 -33.64 1.96
CA PRO A 251 -31.36 -34.44 1.31
C PRO A 251 -30.98 -35.93 1.24
N PRO A 252 -31.96 -36.86 1.24
CA PRO A 252 -31.68 -38.28 1.09
C PRO A 252 -30.82 -38.58 -0.15
N GLY A 253 -29.72 -39.31 0.04
CA GLY A 253 -28.79 -39.69 -1.04
C GLY A 253 -27.61 -38.73 -1.27
N VAL A 254 -27.58 -37.56 -0.62
CA VAL A 254 -26.45 -36.62 -0.70
C VAL A 254 -25.63 -36.71 0.59
N SER A 255 -24.33 -37.03 0.46
CA SER A 255 -23.45 -37.12 1.62
C SER A 255 -22.92 -35.76 2.06
N THR A 256 -22.56 -35.63 3.35
CA THR A 256 -21.91 -34.42 3.88
C THR A 256 -20.60 -34.10 3.17
N GLU A 257 -19.89 -35.14 2.72
CA GLU A 257 -18.65 -35.05 1.96
C GLU A 257 -18.89 -34.48 0.56
N GLN A 258 -19.98 -34.88 -0.10
CA GLN A 258 -20.37 -34.30 -1.41
C GLN A 258 -20.68 -32.81 -1.28
N ILE A 259 -21.43 -32.41 -0.26
CA ILE A 259 -21.71 -30.98 -0.01
C ILE A 259 -20.41 -30.23 0.29
N GLY A 260 -19.53 -30.81 1.10
CA GLY A 260 -18.19 -30.28 1.36
C GLY A 260 -17.38 -30.06 0.08
N ALA A 261 -17.44 -31.01 -0.86
CA ALA A 261 -16.82 -30.89 -2.17
C ALA A 261 -17.44 -29.77 -3.02
N ASN A 262 -18.78 -29.61 -3.00
CA ASN A 262 -19.47 -28.52 -3.68
C ASN A 262 -19.07 -27.14 -3.14
N ILE A 263 -18.91 -27.00 -1.81
CA ILE A 263 -18.38 -25.77 -1.18
C ILE A 263 -16.98 -25.45 -1.71
N ALA A 264 -16.10 -26.45 -1.70
CA ALA A 264 -14.73 -26.30 -2.18
C ALA A 264 -14.66 -25.92 -3.67
N ALA A 265 -15.50 -26.54 -4.50
CA ALA A 265 -15.61 -26.26 -5.93
C ALA A 265 -16.16 -24.86 -6.20
N GLY A 266 -17.25 -24.47 -5.53
CA GLY A 266 -17.80 -23.12 -5.61
C GLY A 266 -16.78 -22.05 -5.26
N TYR A 267 -16.03 -22.26 -4.17
CA TYR A 267 -14.92 -21.39 -3.77
C TYR A 267 -13.85 -21.31 -4.85
N ALA A 268 -13.35 -22.46 -5.29
CA ALA A 268 -12.29 -22.58 -6.28
C ALA A 268 -12.60 -21.81 -7.57
N ILE A 269 -13.76 -22.06 -8.19
CA ILE A 269 -14.17 -21.46 -9.46
C ILE A 269 -14.33 -19.93 -9.32
N SER A 270 -15.11 -19.51 -8.31
CA SER A 270 -15.45 -18.09 -8.13
C SER A 270 -14.24 -17.27 -7.71
N TYR A 271 -13.34 -17.80 -6.89
CA TYR A 271 -12.15 -17.10 -6.39
C TYR A 271 -11.27 -16.56 -7.52
N VAL A 272 -10.97 -17.40 -8.50
CA VAL A 272 -10.05 -17.08 -9.60
C VAL A 272 -10.61 -15.95 -10.46
N LEU A 273 -11.82 -16.15 -10.96
CA LEU A 273 -12.45 -15.26 -11.92
C LEU A 273 -12.73 -13.89 -11.28
N SER A 274 -13.07 -13.91 -9.99
CA SER A 274 -13.33 -12.70 -9.22
C SER A 274 -12.09 -11.84 -9.01
N ASN A 275 -10.91 -12.44 -8.78
CA ASN A 275 -9.69 -11.69 -8.45
C ASN A 275 -9.14 -10.90 -9.63
N ILE A 276 -9.13 -11.47 -10.84
CA ILE A 276 -8.68 -10.73 -12.03
C ILE A 276 -9.69 -9.62 -12.36
N GLY A 277 -10.98 -9.94 -12.34
CA GLY A 277 -12.04 -8.98 -12.63
C GLY A 277 -12.05 -7.78 -11.68
N ILE A 278 -11.89 -8.00 -10.37
CA ILE A 278 -11.94 -6.91 -9.40
C ILE A 278 -10.72 -5.99 -9.49
N ILE A 279 -9.53 -6.53 -9.77
CA ILE A 279 -8.31 -5.72 -9.97
C ILE A 279 -8.51 -4.74 -11.12
N LEU A 280 -8.99 -5.25 -12.27
CA LEU A 280 -9.24 -4.42 -13.44
C LEU A 280 -10.39 -3.44 -13.23
N LEU A 281 -11.49 -3.89 -12.63
CA LEU A 281 -12.64 -3.05 -12.35
C LEU A 281 -12.25 -1.85 -11.48
N ILE A 282 -11.62 -2.11 -10.33
CA ILE A 282 -11.26 -1.08 -9.35
C ILE A 282 -10.20 -0.13 -9.90
N ARG A 283 -9.17 -0.65 -10.59
CA ARG A 283 -8.11 0.15 -11.21
C ARG A 283 -8.68 1.23 -12.13
N TYR A 284 -9.68 0.88 -12.93
CA TYR A 284 -10.24 1.79 -13.93
C TYR A 284 -11.55 2.45 -13.50
N LEU A 285 -12.05 2.15 -12.30
CA LEU A 285 -13.35 2.60 -11.85
C LEU A 285 -13.47 4.13 -11.82
N PRO A 286 -12.50 4.89 -11.26
CA PRO A 286 -12.52 6.35 -11.36
C PRO A 286 -12.62 6.85 -12.81
N GLN A 287 -11.76 6.34 -13.69
CA GLN A 287 -11.70 6.77 -15.09
C GLN A 287 -12.96 6.42 -15.88
N ILE A 288 -13.59 5.27 -15.60
CA ILE A 288 -14.87 4.88 -16.21
C ILE A 288 -15.96 5.93 -15.91
N PHE A 289 -15.89 6.58 -14.75
CA PHE A 289 -16.81 7.63 -14.33
C PHE A 289 -16.28 9.05 -14.59
N GLY A 290 -15.19 9.20 -15.35
CA GLY A 290 -14.65 10.50 -15.77
C GLY A 290 -13.79 11.21 -14.71
N HIS A 291 -13.36 10.50 -13.67
CA HIS A 291 -12.46 11.03 -12.64
C HIS A 291 -11.01 10.74 -12.99
N ASP A 292 -10.13 11.71 -12.74
CA ASP A 292 -8.69 11.49 -12.77
C ASP A 292 -8.23 10.96 -11.40
N PRO A 293 -7.80 9.70 -11.30
CA PRO A 293 -7.44 9.10 -10.02
C PRO A 293 -6.25 9.79 -9.33
N ILE A 294 -5.32 10.42 -10.07
CA ILE A 294 -4.18 11.11 -9.46
C ILE A 294 -4.64 12.43 -8.85
N ALA A 295 -5.41 13.23 -9.61
CA ALA A 295 -5.95 14.49 -9.12
C ALA A 295 -6.92 14.29 -7.96
N ASP A 296 -7.81 13.30 -8.05
CA ASP A 296 -8.74 12.96 -6.97
C ASP A 296 -7.99 12.51 -5.72
N ALA A 297 -6.92 11.72 -5.84
CA ALA A 297 -6.12 11.34 -4.68
C ALA A 297 -5.50 12.54 -3.97
N GLN A 298 -4.92 13.50 -4.70
CA GLN A 298 -4.33 14.71 -4.13
C GLN A 298 -5.38 15.56 -3.39
N LEU A 299 -6.60 15.66 -3.92
CA LEU A 299 -7.72 16.33 -3.26
C LEU A 299 -8.10 15.61 -1.96
N ALA A 300 -8.24 14.28 -1.98
CA ALA A 300 -8.58 13.49 -0.81
C ALA A 300 -7.50 13.58 0.28
N GLU A 301 -6.22 13.56 -0.09
CA GLU A 301 -5.10 13.71 0.84
C GLU A 301 -5.17 15.06 1.56
N LYS A 302 -5.43 16.15 0.82
CA LYS A 302 -5.58 17.50 1.37
C LYS A 302 -6.79 17.63 2.31
N GLU A 303 -7.92 17.03 1.95
CA GLU A 303 -9.12 17.03 2.79
C GLU A 303 -8.91 16.23 4.08
N LEU A 304 -8.33 15.03 3.98
CA LEU A 304 -8.10 14.15 5.12
C LEU A 304 -6.96 14.63 6.03
N SER A 305 -5.99 15.38 5.50
CA SER A 305 -4.95 16.05 6.28
C SER A 305 -5.47 17.24 7.08
N GLY A 306 -6.69 17.71 6.83
CA GLY A 306 -7.26 18.88 7.49
C GLY A 306 -6.56 20.19 7.12
N GLY A 307 -5.90 20.24 5.95
CA GLY A 307 -5.09 21.37 5.52
C GLY A 307 -3.63 21.30 5.94
N ALA A 308 -3.20 20.26 6.66
CA ALA A 308 -1.80 20.01 6.96
C ALA A 308 -0.99 19.80 5.66
N THR A 309 0.18 20.43 5.60
CA THR A 309 1.14 20.37 4.49
C THR A 309 2.31 19.44 4.79
N ASP A 310 2.59 19.20 6.07
CA ASP A 310 3.69 18.35 6.51
C ASP A 310 3.19 17.00 7.07
N PRO A 311 3.86 15.87 6.75
CA PRO A 311 3.50 14.59 7.33
C PRO A 311 3.68 14.63 8.85
N VAL A 312 2.72 14.08 9.60
CA VAL A 312 2.79 14.03 11.06
C VAL A 312 4.02 13.26 11.55
N PRO A 313 4.49 13.49 12.79
CA PRO A 313 5.65 12.80 13.33
C PRO A 313 5.55 11.28 13.23
N GLY A 314 6.66 10.60 12.95
CA GLY A 314 6.70 9.14 12.83
C GLY A 314 5.97 8.55 11.60
N ALA A 315 5.22 9.35 10.85
CA ALA A 315 4.69 8.94 9.56
C ALA A 315 5.83 8.78 8.55
N ALA A 316 5.60 7.95 7.54
CA ALA A 316 6.65 7.67 6.59
C ALA A 316 6.97 8.90 5.73
N GLY A 317 8.26 9.17 5.56
CA GLY A 317 8.75 10.37 4.86
C GLY A 317 8.70 11.67 5.66
N SER A 318 8.23 11.66 6.93
CA SER A 318 8.09 12.87 7.75
C SER A 318 9.40 13.64 7.96
N LEU A 319 10.52 12.93 8.02
CA LEU A 319 11.87 13.49 8.18
C LEU A 319 12.65 13.58 6.88
N SER A 320 11.96 13.60 5.74
CA SER A 320 12.61 13.93 4.46
C SER A 320 12.91 15.43 4.42
N LEU A 321 14.12 15.79 4.00
CA LEU A 321 14.54 17.19 3.86
C LEU A 321 13.54 17.99 3.03
N GLY A 322 13.15 17.44 1.88
CA GLY A 322 12.27 18.12 0.94
C GLY A 322 12.90 19.42 0.44
N PHE A 323 12.05 20.33 -0.05
CA PHE A 323 12.48 21.66 -0.45
C PHE A 323 12.63 22.58 0.78
N SER A 324 13.67 23.40 0.79
CA SER A 324 13.88 24.47 1.77
C SER A 324 14.28 25.75 1.03
N HIS A 325 13.69 26.87 1.43
CA HIS A 325 14.11 28.20 0.95
C HIS A 325 15.43 28.65 1.58
N PHE A 326 15.89 27.99 2.65
CA PHE A 326 17.18 28.26 3.28
C PHE A 326 18.28 27.41 2.64
N ASP A 327 19.35 28.07 2.22
CA ASP A 327 20.54 27.44 1.64
C ASP A 327 21.76 27.73 2.51
N LEU A 328 22.88 27.06 2.23
CA LEU A 328 24.17 27.30 2.87
C LEU A 328 25.20 27.69 1.81
N ARG A 329 25.78 28.88 1.98
CA ARG A 329 26.83 29.40 1.09
C ARG A 329 28.07 29.81 1.86
N ALA A 330 29.22 29.65 1.20
CA ALA A 330 30.49 30.08 1.75
C ALA A 330 30.95 31.36 1.05
N TYR A 331 31.51 32.30 1.80
CA TYR A 331 32.02 33.58 1.29
C TYR A 331 33.42 33.84 1.84
N GLU A 332 34.33 34.28 0.97
CA GLU A 332 35.61 34.83 1.37
C GLU A 332 35.39 36.26 1.90
N VAL A 333 35.84 36.51 3.13
CA VAL A 333 35.60 37.76 3.83
C VAL A 333 36.52 38.86 3.30
N ASP A 334 35.93 39.88 2.66
CA ASP A 334 36.65 41.06 2.16
C ASP A 334 35.99 42.42 2.53
N HIS A 335 34.77 42.40 3.10
CA HIS A 335 34.00 43.58 3.51
C HIS A 335 34.21 43.97 4.99
N GLN A 336 34.19 45.28 5.29
CA GLN A 336 34.50 45.80 6.64
C GLN A 336 33.37 45.56 7.65
N GLU A 337 32.16 45.29 7.16
CA GLU A 337 30.96 45.04 7.93
C GLU A 337 31.09 43.80 8.83
N ILE A 338 31.90 42.81 8.41
CA ILE A 338 32.14 41.55 9.14
C ILE A 338 33.55 41.48 9.75
N ILE A 339 34.54 42.14 9.15
CA ILE A 339 35.93 42.10 9.63
C ILE A 339 36.04 42.69 11.03
N GLY A 340 36.70 41.96 11.93
CA GLY A 340 36.89 42.35 13.32
C GLY A 340 35.72 42.03 14.24
N LYS A 341 34.55 41.67 13.71
CA LYS A 341 33.43 41.16 14.51
C LYS A 341 33.63 39.69 14.85
N THR A 342 33.12 39.27 15.99
CA THR A 342 32.99 37.86 16.34
C THR A 342 31.74 37.24 15.69
N VAL A 343 31.65 35.90 15.65
CA VAL A 343 30.44 35.21 15.16
C VAL A 343 29.22 35.59 15.99
N GLN A 344 29.38 35.74 17.31
CA GLN A 344 28.30 36.14 18.19
C GLN A 344 27.85 37.59 17.93
N GLU A 345 28.79 38.53 17.76
CA GLU A 345 28.46 39.92 17.43
C GLU A 345 27.78 40.04 16.07
N PHE A 346 28.22 39.24 15.08
CA PHE A 346 27.58 39.19 13.78
C PHE A 346 26.15 38.65 13.88
N PHE A 347 25.93 37.57 14.63
CA PHE A 347 24.60 37.01 14.86
C PHE A 347 23.66 38.01 15.55
N HIS A 348 24.14 38.83 16.48
CA HIS A 348 23.31 39.88 17.10
C HIS A 348 22.84 40.95 16.11
N LEU A 349 23.63 41.24 15.06
CA LEU A 349 23.27 42.20 14.02
C LEU A 349 22.41 41.57 12.93
N TYR A 350 22.68 40.30 12.60
CA TYR A 350 22.03 39.55 11.52
C TYR A 350 21.57 38.18 12.03
N PRO A 351 20.53 38.12 12.87
CA PRO A 351 20.07 36.86 13.47
C PRO A 351 19.56 35.85 12.43
N GLU A 352 19.07 36.33 11.29
CA GLU A 352 18.57 35.49 10.18
C GLU A 352 19.70 34.89 9.32
N ALA A 353 20.95 35.33 9.49
CA ALA A 353 22.11 34.90 8.70
C ALA A 353 23.28 34.40 9.57
N PRO A 354 23.09 33.37 10.40
CA PRO A 354 24.14 32.83 11.27
C PRO A 354 25.33 32.27 10.49
N ILE A 355 26.53 32.50 11.03
CA ILE A 355 27.79 31.91 10.56
C ILE A 355 27.98 30.55 11.23
N LEU A 356 27.97 29.48 10.44
CA LEU A 356 28.05 28.09 10.90
C LEU A 356 29.47 27.52 10.91
N ARG A 357 30.36 28.08 10.09
CA ARG A 357 31.79 27.71 10.02
C ARG A 357 32.63 28.92 9.68
N VAL A 358 33.86 28.94 10.18
CA VAL A 358 34.92 29.88 9.77
C VAL A 358 36.16 29.06 9.45
N VAL A 359 36.64 29.17 8.21
CA VAL A 359 37.87 28.52 7.74
C VAL A 359 38.95 29.58 7.59
N ARG A 360 40.05 29.40 8.30
CA ARG A 360 41.21 30.28 8.25
C ARG A 360 42.43 29.46 7.87
N GLN A 361 43.13 29.85 6.81
CA GLN A 361 44.36 29.18 6.35
C GLN A 361 44.16 27.65 6.18
N GLY A 362 43.02 27.24 5.61
CA GLY A 362 42.69 25.84 5.38
C GLY A 362 42.31 25.02 6.63
N LYS A 363 42.16 25.66 7.80
CA LYS A 363 41.72 25.00 9.04
C LYS A 363 40.37 25.53 9.50
N LEU A 364 39.49 24.63 9.93
CA LEU A 364 38.23 24.99 10.54
C LEU A 364 38.48 25.52 11.96
N LEU A 365 38.00 26.73 12.24
CA LEU A 365 38.08 27.31 13.58
C LEU A 365 36.96 26.79 14.47
N ASN A 366 37.24 26.65 15.76
CA ASN A 366 36.21 26.36 16.76
C ASN A 366 35.43 27.64 17.07
N LEU A 367 34.15 27.68 16.72
CA LEU A 367 33.29 28.85 16.95
C LEU A 367 33.11 29.18 18.44
N SER A 368 33.32 28.20 19.32
CA SER A 368 33.22 28.38 20.78
C SER A 368 34.28 29.34 21.34
N GLU A 369 35.39 29.53 20.62
CA GLU A 369 36.44 30.48 21.00
C GLU A 369 36.05 31.95 20.71
N ASN A 370 34.96 32.17 19.97
CA ASN A 370 34.43 33.49 19.62
C ASN A 370 35.49 34.45 19.04
N ASN A 371 36.46 33.91 18.30
CA ASN A 371 37.54 34.68 17.71
C ASN A 371 37.00 35.71 16.70
N PRO A 372 37.60 36.91 16.61
CA PRO A 372 37.27 37.88 15.57
C PRO A 372 37.54 37.31 14.17
N ILE A 373 36.60 37.56 13.25
CA ILE A 373 36.70 37.21 11.84
C ILE A 373 37.72 38.14 11.17
N LYS A 374 38.60 37.58 10.35
CA LYS A 374 39.66 38.31 9.66
C LYS A 374 39.41 38.34 8.15
N ARG A 375 39.98 39.34 7.49
CA ARG A 375 40.04 39.40 6.02
C ARG A 375 40.69 38.12 5.48
N GLY A 376 40.09 37.52 4.46
CA GLY A 376 40.54 36.27 3.84
C GLY A 376 40.10 34.99 4.57
N ASP A 377 39.38 35.09 5.69
CA ASP A 377 38.67 33.94 6.24
C ASP A 377 37.53 33.55 5.28
N ILE A 378 37.17 32.27 5.24
CA ILE A 378 35.99 31.79 4.50
C ILE A 378 34.92 31.44 5.52
N VAL A 379 33.77 32.11 5.45
CA VAL A 379 32.65 31.92 6.39
C VAL A 379 31.49 31.23 5.70
N SER A 380 30.84 30.30 6.40
CA SER A 380 29.64 29.62 5.92
C SER A 380 28.40 30.21 6.54
N VAL A 381 27.50 30.74 5.73
CA VAL A 381 26.28 31.41 6.16
C VAL A 381 25.07 30.60 5.68
N ARG A 382 24.10 30.44 6.57
CA ARG A 382 22.81 29.83 6.25
C ARG A 382 21.69 30.85 6.42
N ALA A 383 20.97 31.16 5.34
CA ALA A 383 19.87 32.12 5.31
C ALA A 383 18.96 31.83 4.10
N ASP A 384 17.93 32.64 3.86
CA ASP A 384 17.12 32.53 2.64
C ASP A 384 18.01 32.67 1.40
N VAL A 385 17.81 31.78 0.43
CA VAL A 385 18.62 31.73 -0.79
C VAL A 385 18.62 33.05 -1.56
N HIS A 386 17.52 33.80 -1.55
CA HIS A 386 17.43 35.10 -2.23
C HIS A 386 18.32 36.13 -1.54
N GLU A 387 18.34 36.16 -0.21
CA GLU A 387 19.17 37.08 0.58
C GLU A 387 20.66 36.74 0.45
N LEU A 388 21.01 35.45 0.51
CA LEU A 388 22.38 34.99 0.30
C LEU A 388 22.92 35.41 -1.07
N ILE A 389 22.12 35.29 -2.13
CA ILE A 389 22.51 35.68 -3.49
C ILE A 389 22.58 37.21 -3.63
N ALA A 390 21.58 37.93 -3.12
CA ALA A 390 21.47 39.37 -3.29
C ALA A 390 22.52 40.16 -2.50
N ASP A 391 22.78 39.73 -1.26
CA ASP A 391 23.50 40.54 -0.27
C ASP A 391 24.77 39.89 0.26
N GLY A 392 24.93 38.56 0.15
CA GLY A 392 26.14 37.88 0.61
C GLY A 392 27.42 38.45 -0.02
N LYS A 393 27.39 38.74 -1.33
CA LYS A 393 28.51 39.39 -2.03
C LYS A 393 28.77 40.83 -1.58
N LYS A 394 27.72 41.57 -1.20
CA LYS A 394 27.80 42.99 -0.82
C LYS A 394 28.19 43.19 0.64
N LEU A 395 27.84 42.25 1.51
CA LEU A 395 28.01 42.37 2.96
C LEU A 395 29.21 41.58 3.49
N ILE A 396 29.60 40.49 2.81
CA ILE A 396 30.63 39.56 3.29
C ILE A 396 31.80 39.53 2.31
N GLY A 397 31.51 39.15 1.06
CA GLY A 397 32.51 39.10 0.00
C GLY A 397 32.25 38.05 -1.06
N LYS A 398 33.27 37.76 -1.86
CA LYS A 398 33.15 36.82 -2.99
C LYS A 398 32.72 35.43 -2.51
N GLU A 399 31.74 34.83 -3.19
CA GLU A 399 31.35 33.44 -2.92
C GLU A 399 32.53 32.48 -3.15
N SER A 400 32.71 31.54 -2.22
CA SER A 400 33.78 30.55 -2.20
C SER A 400 33.23 29.14 -2.43
N ASP A 401 33.98 28.33 -3.17
CA ASP A 401 33.70 26.92 -3.42
C ASP A 401 34.38 25.97 -2.41
N SER A 402 34.98 26.51 -1.34
CA SER A 402 35.68 25.73 -0.30
C SER A 402 34.80 24.64 0.29
N ILE A 403 35.16 23.38 0.00
CA ILE A 403 34.46 22.19 0.49
C ILE A 403 34.44 22.20 2.03
N LEU A 404 35.57 22.53 2.67
CA LEU A 404 35.68 22.53 4.14
C LEU A 404 34.68 23.51 4.79
N ALA A 405 34.41 24.64 4.15
CA ALA A 405 33.40 25.59 4.60
C ALA A 405 31.98 25.07 4.35
N ARG A 406 31.73 24.50 3.16
CA ARG A 406 30.40 24.09 2.70
C ARG A 406 29.90 22.76 3.26
N ASP A 407 30.80 21.88 3.69
CA ASP A 407 30.52 20.51 4.15
C ASP A 407 29.87 20.46 5.54
N VAL A 408 28.74 21.15 5.71
CA VAL A 408 27.93 21.15 6.93
C VAL A 408 26.74 20.22 6.72
N PRO A 409 26.68 19.06 7.40
CA PRO A 409 25.55 18.16 7.28
C PRO A 409 24.29 18.86 7.80
N ILE A 410 23.24 18.87 6.97
CA ILE A 410 21.92 19.39 7.29
C ILE A 410 20.98 18.22 7.51
N GLU A 411 20.35 18.20 8.68
CA GLU A 411 19.45 17.15 9.11
C GLU A 411 18.03 17.69 9.28
N VAL A 412 17.06 16.77 9.28
CA VAL A 412 15.68 17.04 9.71
C VAL A 412 15.41 16.27 10.98
N ALA A 413 14.97 16.97 12.02
CA ALA A 413 14.65 16.36 13.30
C ALA A 413 13.28 16.79 13.80
N ASP A 414 12.50 15.83 14.26
CA ASP A 414 11.37 16.10 15.14
C ASP A 414 11.88 16.18 16.59
N ILE A 415 11.51 17.22 17.32
CA ILE A 415 11.88 17.41 18.72
C ILE A 415 10.61 17.60 19.54
N HIS A 416 10.41 16.73 20.52
CA HIS A 416 9.32 16.82 21.47
C HIS A 416 9.64 17.84 22.58
N ILE A 417 8.70 18.72 22.91
CA ILE A 417 8.86 19.70 23.98
C ILE A 417 8.54 19.03 25.32
N GLY A 418 9.60 18.71 26.08
CA GLY A 418 9.50 18.15 27.43
C GLY A 418 9.69 19.19 28.54
N SER A 419 10.33 20.33 28.25
CA SER A 419 10.61 21.36 29.23
C SER A 419 9.37 22.21 29.52
N ARG A 420 9.04 22.39 30.81
CA ARG A 420 7.99 23.33 31.25
C ARG A 420 8.44 24.79 31.17
N ASP A 421 9.75 25.04 31.11
CA ASP A 421 10.32 26.40 31.14
C ASP A 421 10.07 27.18 29.84
N VAL A 422 9.90 26.47 28.71
CA VAL A 422 9.58 27.05 27.40
C VAL A 422 8.09 27.00 27.09
N ALA A 423 7.28 26.38 27.95
CA ALA A 423 5.86 26.20 27.70
C ALA A 423 5.14 27.55 27.90
N GLY A 424 4.45 28.02 26.87
CA GLY A 424 3.84 29.34 26.81
C GLY A 424 4.63 30.33 25.96
N ASP A 425 5.90 30.07 25.66
CA ASP A 425 6.69 30.92 24.76
C ASP A 425 6.06 30.93 23.36
N THR A 426 6.06 32.09 22.72
CA THR A 426 5.66 32.22 21.32
C THR A 426 6.75 31.71 20.39
N LEU A 427 6.39 31.27 19.18
CA LEU A 427 7.38 30.88 18.15
C LEU A 427 8.41 32.00 17.87
N ALA A 428 8.01 33.27 17.96
CA ALA A 428 8.91 34.41 17.79
C ALA A 428 9.90 34.61 18.96
N GLU A 429 9.52 34.24 20.19
CA GLU A 429 10.41 34.25 21.35
C GLU A 429 11.35 33.05 21.31
N LEU A 430 10.82 31.88 20.97
CA LEU A 430 11.58 30.65 20.82
C LEU A 430 12.62 30.76 19.68
N GLY A 431 12.25 31.37 18.55
CA GLY A 431 13.17 31.63 17.44
C GLY A 431 14.38 32.46 17.85
N ARG A 432 14.22 33.43 18.76
CA ARG A 432 15.33 34.24 19.29
C ARG A 432 16.24 33.46 20.25
N SER A 433 15.74 32.45 20.94
CA SER A 433 16.50 31.71 21.95
C SER A 433 17.19 30.46 21.40
N ILE A 434 16.58 29.76 20.44
CA ILE A 434 17.06 28.48 19.90
C ILE A 434 17.17 28.44 18.37
N GLY A 435 16.74 29.48 17.65
CA GLY A 435 16.66 29.48 16.18
C GLY A 435 18.00 29.57 15.43
N PHE A 436 19.14 29.60 16.13
CA PHE A 436 20.46 29.73 15.51
C PHE A 436 20.72 28.62 14.47
N GLY A 437 20.69 28.98 13.19
CA GLY A 437 20.95 28.07 12.07
C GLY A 437 19.82 27.07 11.78
N LEU A 438 18.68 27.20 12.46
CA LEU A 438 17.54 26.29 12.34
C LEU A 438 16.40 26.94 11.57
N GLN A 439 15.79 26.17 10.68
CA GLN A 439 14.50 26.48 10.10
C GLN A 439 13.44 25.66 10.83
N LEU A 440 12.39 26.30 11.33
CA LEU A 440 11.18 25.61 11.78
C LEU A 440 10.32 25.26 10.56
N LYS A 441 10.14 23.96 10.30
CA LYS A 441 9.38 23.45 9.15
C LYS A 441 7.92 23.16 9.50
N ALA A 442 7.66 22.62 10.68
CA ALA A 442 6.30 22.30 11.14
C ALA A 442 6.21 22.29 12.68
N LEU A 443 5.00 22.51 13.19
CA LEU A 443 4.66 22.39 14.61
C LEU A 443 3.45 21.46 14.71
N PHE A 444 3.55 20.41 15.54
CA PHE A 444 2.46 19.48 15.76
C PHE A 444 2.01 19.48 17.21
N ARG A 445 0.70 19.50 17.42
CA ARG A 445 0.06 19.32 18.72
C ARG A 445 -0.92 18.17 18.65
N PHE A 446 -0.73 17.14 19.48
CA PHE A 446 -1.53 15.92 19.47
C PHE A 446 -1.72 15.30 18.08
N GLY A 447 -0.67 15.32 17.25
CA GLY A 447 -0.69 14.77 15.88
C GLY A 447 -1.46 15.62 14.85
N GLN A 448 -1.81 16.87 15.18
CA GLN A 448 -2.33 17.84 14.22
C GLN A 448 -1.29 18.93 13.97
N GLU A 449 -1.10 19.30 12.71
CA GLU A 449 -0.24 20.42 12.35
C GLU A 449 -0.90 21.74 12.74
N LEU A 450 -0.12 22.63 13.35
CA LEU A 450 -0.52 23.99 13.70
C LEU A 450 0.13 25.00 12.74
N PRO A 451 -0.57 26.10 12.41
CA PRO A 451 0.01 27.15 11.58
C PRO A 451 1.20 27.82 12.29
N LEU A 452 2.28 28.04 11.53
CA LEU A 452 3.51 28.68 11.99
C LEU A 452 3.37 30.21 12.02
N LEU A 453 2.50 30.71 12.91
CA LEU A 453 2.35 32.13 13.16
C LEU A 453 3.30 32.58 14.28
N ALA A 454 3.87 33.77 14.16
CA ALA A 454 4.82 34.32 15.14
C ALA A 454 4.30 34.30 16.59
N GLY A 455 2.98 34.49 16.78
CA GLY A 455 2.31 34.47 18.09
C GLY A 455 1.79 33.10 18.54
N THR A 456 2.03 32.02 17.79
CA THR A 456 1.62 30.67 18.22
C THR A 456 2.44 30.28 19.45
N ALA A 457 1.78 30.04 20.58
CA ALA A 457 2.41 29.61 21.82
C ALA A 457 2.64 28.09 21.83
N VAL A 458 3.86 27.67 22.18
CA VAL A 458 4.22 26.25 22.31
C VAL A 458 3.80 25.69 23.66
N GLN A 459 3.49 24.40 23.70
CA GLN A 459 3.07 23.67 24.91
C GLN A 459 3.92 22.42 25.12
N VAL A 460 4.02 21.98 26.37
CA VAL A 460 4.59 20.67 26.69
C VAL A 460 3.77 19.60 25.96
N GLY A 461 4.45 18.70 25.24
CA GLY A 461 3.80 17.70 24.39
C GLY A 461 3.80 18.05 22.91
N ASP A 462 4.06 19.31 22.55
CA ASP A 462 4.20 19.70 21.15
C ASP A 462 5.45 19.06 20.53
N VAL A 463 5.42 18.86 19.21
CA VAL A 463 6.55 18.37 18.43
C VAL A 463 6.92 19.42 17.39
N LEU A 464 8.14 19.94 17.46
CA LEU A 464 8.69 20.90 16.52
C LEU A 464 9.59 20.17 15.51
N ARG A 465 9.35 20.38 14.22
CA ARG A 465 10.20 19.87 13.15
C ARG A 465 11.21 20.92 12.72
N PHE A 466 12.48 20.65 12.93
CA PHE A 466 13.57 21.54 12.54
C PHE A 466 14.37 21.00 11.35
N VAL A 467 14.89 21.92 10.54
CA VAL A 467 15.87 21.66 9.50
C VAL A 467 17.10 22.51 9.75
N GLY A 468 18.27 21.88 9.88
CA GLY A 468 19.52 22.61 10.11
C GLY A 468 20.69 21.72 10.47
N PRO A 469 21.84 22.31 10.84
CA PRO A 469 23.01 21.55 11.26
C PRO A 469 22.74 20.72 12.52
N ASP A 470 23.32 19.52 12.61
CA ASP A 470 23.14 18.63 13.76
C ASP A 470 23.46 19.33 15.09
N PHE A 471 24.58 20.05 15.19
CA PHE A 471 24.95 20.74 16.43
C PHE A 471 23.91 21.79 16.89
N CYS A 472 23.24 22.47 15.95
CA CYS A 472 22.14 23.39 16.25
C CYS A 472 20.90 22.62 16.74
N ILE A 473 20.58 21.51 16.08
CA ILE A 473 19.46 20.63 16.45
C ILE A 473 19.67 20.07 17.87
N GLN A 474 20.87 19.59 18.20
CA GLN A 474 21.21 19.09 19.53
C GLN A 474 21.06 20.18 20.60
N GLN A 475 21.50 21.41 20.30
CA GLN A 475 21.36 22.54 21.21
C GLN A 475 19.89 22.92 21.45
N ALA A 476 19.07 22.95 20.39
CA ALA A 476 17.64 23.17 20.49
C ALA A 476 16.94 22.06 21.29
N ALA A 477 17.27 20.79 21.03
CA ALA A 477 16.72 19.64 21.76
C ALA A 477 16.95 19.75 23.27
N LYS A 478 18.18 20.09 23.67
CA LYS A 478 18.54 20.30 25.08
C LYS A 478 17.70 21.40 25.75
N ARG A 479 17.43 22.51 25.04
CA ARG A 479 16.62 23.63 25.55
C ARG A 479 15.14 23.30 25.62
N LEU A 480 14.63 22.56 24.64
CA LEU A 480 13.24 22.11 24.59
C LEU A 480 12.96 20.96 25.57
N GLY A 481 13.98 20.40 26.21
CA GLY A 481 13.85 19.27 27.14
C GLY A 481 13.47 17.97 26.43
N GLY A 482 13.87 17.81 25.17
CA GLY A 482 13.60 16.64 24.34
C GLY A 482 14.87 16.04 23.76
N ARG A 483 14.69 15.02 22.90
CA ARG A 483 15.76 14.43 22.08
C ARG A 483 15.44 14.59 20.60
N PRO A 484 16.45 14.80 19.74
CA PRO A 484 16.21 14.87 18.30
C PRO A 484 15.88 13.48 17.76
N ILE A 485 14.77 13.40 17.04
CA ILE A 485 14.33 12.21 16.34
C ILE A 485 14.67 12.43 14.88
N LEU A 486 15.73 11.76 14.45
CA LEU A 486 16.30 11.88 13.12
C LEU A 486 15.73 10.84 12.16
N ASN A 487 15.91 11.08 10.87
CA ASN A 487 15.62 10.08 9.87
C ASN A 487 16.53 8.86 10.12
N SER A 488 15.93 7.68 10.22
CA SER A 488 16.65 6.45 10.51
C SER A 488 16.40 5.44 9.40
N SER A 489 17.47 4.86 8.88
CA SER A 489 17.40 3.68 8.01
C SER A 489 17.22 2.39 8.81
N ILE A 490 17.36 2.43 10.14
CA ILE A 490 17.19 1.27 11.01
C ILE A 490 15.70 0.94 11.08
N THR A 491 15.37 -0.28 10.67
CA THR A 491 14.00 -0.79 10.84
C THR A 491 13.81 -1.24 12.27
N GLU A 492 12.77 -0.72 12.90
CA GLU A 492 12.39 -1.01 14.28
C GLU A 492 11.66 -2.37 14.36
N VAL A 493 12.41 -3.45 14.11
CA VAL A 493 11.90 -4.83 14.01
C VAL A 493 11.18 -5.26 15.30
N MET A 494 11.67 -4.84 16.48
CA MET A 494 11.04 -5.16 17.76
C MET A 494 9.61 -4.62 17.84
N TYR A 495 9.41 -3.33 17.56
CA TYR A 495 8.08 -2.70 17.60
C TYR A 495 7.15 -3.28 16.54
N MET A 496 7.68 -3.56 15.34
CA MET A 496 6.93 -4.26 14.29
C MET A 496 6.48 -5.65 14.75
N ALA A 497 7.39 -6.46 15.30
CA ALA A 497 7.08 -7.82 15.74
C ALA A 497 6.04 -7.84 16.87
N ILE A 498 6.18 -6.95 17.87
CA ILE A 498 5.21 -6.81 18.96
C ILE A 498 3.84 -6.37 18.41
N ALA A 499 3.81 -5.33 17.58
CA ALA A 499 2.56 -4.81 17.03
C ALA A 499 1.85 -5.84 16.13
N MET A 500 2.58 -6.50 15.23
CA MET A 500 2.04 -7.57 14.39
C MET A 500 1.60 -8.76 15.22
N GLY A 501 2.34 -9.16 16.26
CA GLY A 501 1.97 -10.23 17.17
C GLY A 501 0.68 -9.94 17.93
N ILE A 502 0.55 -8.73 18.50
CA ILE A 502 -0.66 -8.26 19.16
C ILE A 502 -1.83 -8.21 18.16
N GLY A 503 -1.61 -7.63 16.97
CA GLY A 503 -2.60 -7.57 15.91
C GLY A 503 -3.06 -8.95 15.44
N TYR A 504 -2.14 -9.90 15.33
CA TYR A 504 -2.46 -11.29 15.00
C TYR A 504 -3.31 -11.94 16.09
N ILE A 505 -2.93 -11.80 17.36
CA ILE A 505 -3.69 -12.33 18.51
C ILE A 505 -5.11 -11.77 18.47
N PHE A 506 -5.28 -10.45 18.48
CA PHE A 506 -6.61 -9.83 18.45
C PHE A 506 -7.41 -10.19 17.19
N GLY A 507 -6.75 -10.29 16.04
CA GLY A 507 -7.39 -10.72 14.79
C GLY A 507 -7.82 -12.20 14.79
N SER A 508 -7.13 -13.05 15.57
CA SER A 508 -7.42 -14.47 15.74
C SER A 508 -8.45 -14.78 16.82
N LEU A 509 -8.70 -13.84 17.75
CA LEU A 509 -9.75 -13.99 18.77
C LEU A 509 -11.10 -14.13 18.07
N SER A 510 -11.70 -15.30 18.21
CA SER A 510 -13.04 -15.61 17.72
C SER A 510 -13.99 -15.76 18.90
N PHE A 511 -15.10 -15.03 18.87
CA PHE A 511 -16.19 -15.21 19.82
C PHE A 511 -17.31 -15.98 19.13
N ASN A 512 -17.69 -17.14 19.68
CA ASN A 512 -18.80 -17.91 19.12
C ASN A 512 -20.12 -17.34 19.65
N PHE A 513 -20.95 -16.81 18.75
CA PHE A 513 -22.30 -16.37 19.09
C PHE A 513 -23.30 -17.18 18.24
N ALA A 514 -24.22 -17.88 18.90
CA ALA A 514 -25.19 -18.79 18.27
C ALA A 514 -24.55 -19.85 17.33
N GLY A 515 -23.35 -20.34 17.65
CA GLY A 515 -22.63 -21.34 16.85
C GLY A 515 -21.84 -20.78 15.67
N ILE A 516 -21.94 -19.47 15.40
CA ILE A 516 -21.17 -18.80 14.35
C ILE A 516 -19.91 -18.19 14.99
N PRO A 517 -18.69 -18.54 14.52
CA PRO A 517 -17.46 -17.91 14.98
C PRO A 517 -17.34 -16.49 14.42
N PHE A 518 -17.33 -15.49 15.30
CA PHE A 518 -17.08 -14.09 14.97
C PHE A 518 -15.62 -13.75 15.21
N ALA A 519 -14.85 -13.61 14.14
CA ALA A 519 -13.46 -13.17 14.18
C ALA A 519 -13.25 -11.95 13.28
N LEU A 520 -12.37 -11.05 13.71
CA LEU A 520 -11.95 -9.89 12.92
C LEU A 520 -11.08 -10.31 11.73
N GLY A 521 -10.33 -11.41 11.88
CA GLY A 521 -9.34 -11.89 10.92
C GLY A 521 -7.96 -11.32 11.21
N THR A 522 -6.94 -12.16 11.07
CA THR A 522 -5.54 -11.82 11.38
C THR A 522 -5.02 -10.67 10.51
N SER A 523 -5.40 -10.62 9.23
CA SER A 523 -5.06 -9.52 8.31
C SER A 523 -5.60 -8.17 8.77
N ALA A 524 -6.87 -8.10 9.18
CA ALA A 524 -7.47 -6.89 9.72
C ALA A 524 -6.86 -6.49 11.06
N GLY A 525 -6.58 -7.48 11.92
CA GLY A 525 -5.89 -7.25 13.19
C GLY A 525 -4.49 -6.64 13.01
N CYS A 526 -3.67 -7.16 12.09
CA CYS A 526 -2.35 -6.59 11.78
C CYS A 526 -2.44 -5.22 11.10
N LEU A 527 -3.43 -4.99 10.23
CA LEU A 527 -3.71 -3.68 9.62
C LEU A 527 -4.05 -2.63 10.70
N LEU A 528 -4.97 -2.96 11.61
CA LEU A 528 -5.36 -2.10 12.72
C LEU A 528 -4.22 -1.86 13.70
N ALA A 529 -3.37 -2.86 13.96
CA ALA A 529 -2.14 -2.66 14.72
C ALA A 529 -1.18 -1.67 14.05
N GLY A 530 -1.03 -1.73 12.73
CA GLY A 530 -0.27 -0.73 11.95
C GLY A 530 -0.85 0.68 12.07
N ILE A 531 -2.17 0.81 11.95
CA ILE A 531 -2.90 2.08 12.11
C ILE A 531 -2.69 2.66 13.51
N PHE A 532 -2.87 1.82 14.54
CA PHE A 532 -2.68 2.20 15.94
C PHE A 532 -1.24 2.65 16.20
N MET A 533 -0.25 1.88 15.73
CA MET A 533 1.15 2.22 15.90
C MET A 533 1.52 3.55 15.22
N SER A 534 1.01 3.81 14.01
CA SER A 534 1.23 5.08 13.31
C SER A 534 0.53 6.25 14.01
N TYR A 535 -0.72 6.07 14.45
CA TYR A 535 -1.43 7.05 15.25
C TYR A 535 -0.73 7.36 16.58
N TRP A 536 -0.20 6.34 17.26
CA TRP A 536 0.54 6.49 18.51
C TRP A 536 1.85 7.24 18.31
N ARG A 537 2.63 6.86 17.28
CA ARG A 537 3.89 7.53 16.91
C ARG A 537 3.69 8.99 16.49
N SER A 538 2.56 9.33 15.87
CA SER A 538 2.24 10.73 15.54
C SER A 538 2.07 11.66 16.74
N ARG A 539 1.86 11.09 17.94
CA ARG A 539 1.75 11.84 19.20
C ARG A 539 2.95 11.63 20.11
N ASN A 540 3.61 10.49 19.98
CA ASN A 540 4.76 10.09 20.78
C ASN A 540 5.88 9.61 19.84
N PRO A 541 6.52 10.51 19.08
CA PRO A 541 7.49 10.11 18.05
C PRO A 541 8.74 9.44 18.64
N GLU A 542 8.99 9.67 19.93
CA GLU A 542 10.00 8.98 20.73
C GLU A 542 9.79 7.46 20.84
N PHE A 543 8.55 6.99 20.66
CA PHE A 543 8.20 5.58 20.79
C PHE A 543 8.47 4.81 19.50
N GLY A 544 9.68 4.22 19.42
CA GLY A 544 10.05 3.31 18.35
C GLY A 544 10.19 3.94 16.98
N GLY A 545 10.60 5.22 16.95
CA GLY A 545 11.11 5.96 15.80
C GLY A 545 10.18 6.06 14.57
N PRO A 546 10.54 6.92 13.60
CA PRO A 546 9.93 6.86 12.28
C PRO A 546 10.39 5.57 11.58
N MET A 547 9.45 4.89 10.93
CA MET A 547 9.85 3.85 9.97
C MET A 547 10.27 4.54 8.67
N SER A 548 11.45 4.18 8.15
CA SER A 548 11.87 4.71 6.84
C SER A 548 10.85 4.34 5.76
N GLU A 549 10.58 5.28 4.85
CA GLU A 549 9.64 5.02 3.74
C GLU A 549 10.16 3.89 2.84
N GLY A 550 11.48 3.75 2.69
CA GLY A 550 12.10 2.61 2.00
C GLY A 550 11.76 1.27 2.64
N ALA A 551 11.90 1.13 3.96
CA ALA A 551 11.57 -0.12 4.65
C ALA A 551 10.07 -0.42 4.60
N ARG A 552 9.22 0.60 4.77
CA ARG A 552 7.76 0.45 4.75
C ARG A 552 7.24 0.10 3.35
N SER A 553 7.72 0.78 2.32
CA SER A 553 7.36 0.49 0.92
C SER A 553 7.85 -0.89 0.49
N PHE A 554 9.08 -1.27 0.86
CA PHE A 554 9.58 -2.63 0.65
C PHE A 554 8.67 -3.68 1.31
N LEU A 555 8.31 -3.48 2.58
CA LEU A 555 7.43 -4.38 3.34
C LEU A 555 6.05 -4.53 2.68
N GLN A 556 5.49 -3.42 2.18
CA GLN A 556 4.24 -3.41 1.44
C GLN A 556 4.37 -4.18 0.11
N ASP A 557 5.32 -3.80 -0.74
CA ASP A 557 5.45 -4.34 -2.09
C ASP A 557 5.83 -5.80 -2.09
N ILE A 558 6.80 -6.20 -1.25
CA ILE A 558 7.21 -7.59 -1.15
C ILE A 558 6.11 -8.44 -0.50
N GLY A 559 5.45 -7.91 0.54
CA GLY A 559 4.37 -8.58 1.24
C GLY A 559 3.21 -8.92 0.31
N LEU A 560 2.78 -7.96 -0.51
CA LEU A 560 1.68 -8.19 -1.43
C LEU A 560 2.06 -9.13 -2.58
N ASN A 561 3.18 -8.86 -3.26
CA ASN A 561 3.51 -9.61 -4.48
C ASN A 561 3.89 -11.06 -4.18
N LEU A 562 4.57 -11.34 -3.07
CA LEU A 562 4.83 -12.73 -2.64
C LEU A 562 3.54 -13.42 -2.20
N PHE A 563 2.65 -12.75 -1.47
CA PHE A 563 1.32 -13.27 -1.15
C PHE A 563 0.57 -13.68 -2.43
N VAL A 564 0.53 -12.80 -3.43
CA VAL A 564 -0.14 -13.05 -4.71
C VAL A 564 0.50 -14.19 -5.49
N ALA A 565 1.83 -14.32 -5.48
CA ALA A 565 2.51 -15.41 -6.16
C ALA A 565 2.25 -16.78 -5.51
N VAL A 566 2.24 -16.86 -4.17
CA VAL A 566 1.86 -18.09 -3.45
C VAL A 566 0.41 -18.45 -3.74
N LEU A 567 -0.46 -17.44 -3.76
CA LEU A 567 -1.86 -17.62 -4.11
C LEU A 567 -2.04 -18.16 -5.53
N ALA A 568 -1.28 -17.62 -6.48
CA ALA A 568 -1.31 -18.04 -7.88
C ALA A 568 -0.95 -19.52 -8.06
N ALA A 569 0.02 -20.02 -7.28
CA ALA A 569 0.40 -21.43 -7.26
C ALA A 569 -0.79 -22.35 -6.93
N ALA A 570 -1.58 -22.00 -5.91
CA ALA A 570 -2.73 -22.77 -5.46
C ALA A 570 -3.96 -22.63 -6.39
N VAL A 571 -4.00 -21.57 -7.20
CA VAL A 571 -5.10 -21.27 -8.12
C VAL A 571 -5.03 -22.09 -9.40
N GLY A 572 -3.84 -22.30 -10.01
CA GLY A 572 -3.69 -22.99 -11.31
C GLY A 572 -4.43 -24.34 -11.38
N PRO A 573 -4.03 -25.32 -10.56
CA PRO A 573 -4.89 -26.12 -9.71
C PRO A 573 -6.33 -26.32 -10.15
N LYS A 574 -7.04 -25.37 -9.55
CA LYS A 574 -8.47 -25.25 -9.43
C LYS A 574 -9.07 -24.85 -10.75
N ILE A 575 -8.39 -24.03 -11.54
CA ILE A 575 -8.87 -23.58 -12.86
C ILE A 575 -9.11 -24.78 -13.76
N ILE A 576 -8.19 -25.74 -13.79
CA ILE A 576 -8.30 -26.91 -14.68
C ILE A 576 -9.47 -27.82 -14.25
N GLU A 577 -9.59 -28.09 -12.95
CA GLU A 577 -10.69 -28.90 -12.39
C GLU A 577 -12.05 -28.20 -12.54
N SER A 578 -12.04 -26.87 -12.55
CA SER A 578 -13.21 -26.00 -12.55
C SER A 578 -13.98 -25.97 -13.86
N PHE A 579 -13.44 -26.42 -15.00
CA PHE A 579 -14.05 -26.20 -16.33
C PHE A 579 -14.78 -27.41 -16.93
N HIS A 580 -15.23 -28.35 -16.10
CA HIS A 580 -16.01 -29.50 -16.57
C HIS A 580 -17.51 -29.36 -16.26
N GLY A 581 -18.34 -29.47 -17.29
CA GLY A 581 -19.80 -29.49 -17.18
C GLY A 581 -20.46 -28.11 -17.17
N THR A 582 -21.80 -28.11 -17.18
CA THR A 582 -22.63 -26.88 -17.14
C THR A 582 -22.61 -26.21 -15.77
N THR A 583 -22.43 -26.98 -14.69
CA THR A 583 -22.29 -26.49 -13.31
C THR A 583 -21.17 -25.46 -13.19
N ALA A 584 -19.99 -25.76 -13.73
CA ALA A 584 -18.84 -24.87 -13.78
C ALA A 584 -19.16 -23.47 -14.33
N ILE A 585 -19.90 -23.43 -15.44
CA ILE A 585 -20.25 -22.19 -16.14
C ILE A 585 -21.18 -21.34 -15.27
N TRP A 586 -22.18 -21.96 -14.65
CA TRP A 586 -23.10 -21.24 -13.75
C TRP A 586 -22.38 -20.73 -12.51
N VAL A 587 -21.54 -21.54 -11.87
CA VAL A 587 -20.72 -21.13 -10.72
C VAL A 587 -19.82 -19.95 -11.10
N ALA A 588 -19.20 -19.99 -12.29
CA ALA A 588 -18.37 -18.92 -12.83
C ALA A 588 -19.15 -17.62 -13.04
N ILE A 589 -20.31 -17.69 -13.71
CA ILE A 589 -21.17 -16.52 -13.97
C ILE A 589 -21.63 -15.89 -12.66
N ILE A 590 -22.18 -16.69 -11.74
CA ILE A 590 -22.69 -16.21 -10.45
C ILE A 590 -21.54 -15.60 -9.63
N GLY A 591 -20.37 -16.25 -9.60
CA GLY A 591 -19.19 -15.76 -8.89
C GLY A 591 -18.68 -14.43 -9.43
N ILE A 592 -18.58 -14.27 -10.76
CA ILE A 592 -18.19 -13.01 -11.40
C ILE A 592 -19.21 -11.91 -11.07
N LEU A 593 -20.50 -12.18 -11.20
CA LEU A 593 -21.55 -11.22 -10.90
C LEU A 593 -21.50 -10.80 -9.43
N GLY A 594 -21.39 -11.76 -8.51
CA GLY A 594 -21.26 -11.52 -7.08
C GLY A 594 -19.99 -10.74 -6.71
N ALA A 595 -18.91 -10.87 -7.48
CA ALA A 595 -17.66 -10.16 -7.20
C ALA A 595 -17.58 -8.76 -7.82
N LEU A 596 -18.24 -8.51 -8.96
CA LEU A 596 -18.08 -7.25 -9.71
C LEU A 596 -19.26 -6.30 -9.55
N VAL A 597 -20.50 -6.81 -9.52
CA VAL A 597 -21.70 -5.96 -9.43
C VAL A 597 -21.76 -5.24 -8.08
N PRO A 598 -21.59 -5.90 -6.92
CA PRO A 598 -21.67 -5.23 -5.62
C PRO A 598 -20.67 -4.07 -5.43
N PRO A 599 -19.35 -4.22 -5.67
CA PRO A 599 -18.42 -3.10 -5.53
C PRO A 599 -18.65 -2.00 -6.59
N LEU A 600 -19.12 -2.34 -7.80
CA LEU A 600 -19.51 -1.33 -8.79
C LEU A 600 -20.67 -0.47 -8.27
N VAL A 601 -21.73 -1.10 -7.75
CA VAL A 601 -22.89 -0.38 -7.20
C VAL A 601 -22.46 0.45 -5.98
N ALA A 602 -21.67 -0.12 -5.08
CA ALA A 602 -21.20 0.57 -3.89
C ALA A 602 -20.32 1.78 -4.22
N PHE A 603 -19.44 1.67 -5.22
CA PHE A 603 -18.68 2.80 -5.75
C PHE A 603 -19.61 3.91 -6.25
N VAL A 604 -20.59 3.57 -7.09
CA VAL A 604 -21.56 4.53 -7.65
C VAL A 604 -22.33 5.23 -6.53
N VAL A 605 -22.78 4.50 -5.53
CA VAL A 605 -23.44 5.07 -4.35
C VAL A 605 -22.49 5.97 -3.57
N GLY A 606 -21.23 5.56 -3.39
CA GLY A 606 -20.19 6.37 -2.74
C GLY A 606 -20.00 7.72 -3.41
N ILE A 607 -19.78 7.75 -4.73
CA ILE A 607 -19.51 9.00 -5.47
C ILE A 607 -20.78 9.85 -5.69
N LYS A 608 -21.96 9.24 -5.90
CA LYS A 608 -23.19 9.99 -6.25
C LYS A 608 -24.04 10.37 -5.04
N VAL A 609 -24.17 9.49 -4.06
CA VAL A 609 -25.05 9.70 -2.90
C VAL A 609 -24.27 10.34 -1.76
N PHE A 610 -23.13 9.77 -1.40
CA PHE A 610 -22.29 10.26 -0.31
C PHE A 610 -21.27 11.32 -0.75
N LYS A 611 -21.15 11.57 -2.06
CA LYS A 611 -20.19 12.52 -2.65
C LYS A 611 -18.76 12.26 -2.20
N LEU A 612 -18.42 11.00 -2.00
CA LEU A 612 -17.06 10.59 -1.70
C LEU A 612 -16.16 10.87 -2.89
N ASN A 613 -14.92 11.25 -2.60
CA ASN A 613 -13.84 11.22 -3.58
C ASN A 613 -13.76 9.85 -4.27
N SER A 614 -13.51 9.80 -5.58
CA SER A 614 -13.56 8.54 -6.34
C SER A 614 -12.53 7.51 -5.87
N VAL A 615 -11.33 7.94 -5.48
CA VAL A 615 -10.26 7.06 -4.98
C VAL A 615 -10.63 6.49 -3.61
N VAL A 616 -11.23 7.32 -2.75
CA VAL A 616 -11.75 6.88 -1.44
C VAL A 616 -12.93 5.91 -1.63
N ALA A 617 -13.86 6.17 -2.54
CA ALA A 617 -14.98 5.28 -2.84
C ALA A 617 -14.52 3.93 -3.41
N ALA A 618 -13.51 3.93 -4.29
CA ALA A 618 -12.88 2.71 -4.81
C ALA A 618 -12.20 1.93 -3.68
N GLY A 619 -11.45 2.63 -2.83
CA GLY A 619 -10.86 2.08 -1.61
C GLY A 619 -11.89 1.41 -0.68
N ALA A 620 -12.99 2.09 -0.39
CA ALA A 620 -14.08 1.56 0.43
C ALA A 620 -14.71 0.31 -0.21
N SER A 621 -14.87 0.32 -1.53
CA SER A 621 -15.41 -0.83 -2.29
C SER A 621 -14.47 -2.03 -2.25
N THR A 622 -13.14 -1.81 -2.29
CA THR A 622 -12.16 -2.91 -2.16
C THR A 622 -12.13 -3.52 -0.77
N GLY A 623 -12.20 -2.70 0.28
CA GLY A 623 -12.30 -3.19 1.66
C GLY A 623 -13.62 -3.92 1.87
N ALA A 624 -14.72 -3.37 1.38
CA ALA A 624 -16.02 -4.01 1.44
C ALA A 624 -16.08 -5.34 0.67
N ARG A 625 -15.33 -5.49 -0.42
CA ARG A 625 -15.17 -6.78 -1.13
C ARG A 625 -14.17 -7.70 -0.40
N ASN A 626 -13.32 -7.18 0.48
CA ASN A 626 -12.11 -7.87 0.99
C ASN A 626 -11.09 -8.20 -0.12
N SER A 627 -10.93 -7.30 -1.11
CA SER A 627 -9.94 -7.44 -2.19
C SER A 627 -8.67 -6.62 -1.92
N THR A 628 -7.67 -7.27 -1.32
CA THR A 628 -6.34 -6.65 -1.15
C THR A 628 -5.65 -6.32 -2.48
N PRO A 629 -5.67 -7.20 -3.50
CA PRO A 629 -5.13 -6.86 -4.81
C PRO A 629 -5.85 -5.68 -5.47
N GLY A 630 -7.19 -5.58 -5.29
CA GLY A 630 -7.99 -4.46 -5.77
C GLY A 630 -7.59 -3.14 -5.10
N LEU A 631 -7.37 -3.15 -3.78
CA LEU A 631 -6.87 -1.97 -3.06
C LEU A 631 -5.53 -1.50 -3.63
N ASN A 632 -4.58 -2.41 -3.81
CA ASN A 632 -3.28 -2.03 -4.34
C ASN A 632 -3.41 -1.50 -5.78
N ALA A 633 -4.29 -2.07 -6.58
CA ALA A 633 -4.52 -1.61 -7.94
C ALA A 633 -4.99 -0.15 -8.02
N ILE A 634 -5.87 0.29 -7.11
CA ILE A 634 -6.24 1.70 -7.02
C ILE A 634 -5.12 2.56 -6.42
N CYS A 635 -4.37 2.07 -5.41
CA CYS A 635 -3.23 2.81 -4.86
C CYS A 635 -2.12 3.05 -5.90
N GLU A 636 -1.85 2.07 -6.76
CA GLU A 636 -0.91 2.20 -7.88
C GLU A 636 -1.45 3.18 -8.93
N GLN A 637 -2.73 3.06 -9.28
CA GLN A 637 -3.35 3.91 -10.31
C GLN A 637 -3.45 5.37 -9.88
N SER A 638 -3.75 5.63 -8.60
CA SER A 638 -3.85 6.97 -8.03
C SER A 638 -2.52 7.51 -7.53
N GLN A 639 -1.47 6.68 -7.49
CA GLN A 639 -0.17 6.96 -6.88
C GLN A 639 -0.25 7.40 -5.41
N SER A 640 -1.30 6.98 -4.71
CA SER A 640 -1.59 7.40 -3.35
C SER A 640 -2.14 6.26 -2.51
N ALA A 641 -1.78 6.23 -1.23
CA ALA A 641 -2.37 5.29 -0.27
C ALA A 641 -3.68 5.79 0.34
N VAL A 642 -4.20 6.95 -0.07
CA VAL A 642 -5.46 7.51 0.46
C VAL A 642 -6.65 6.58 0.25
N ALA A 643 -6.63 5.73 -0.80
CA ALA A 643 -7.62 4.68 -1.01
C ALA A 643 -7.69 3.66 0.15
N ALA A 644 -6.61 3.51 0.93
CA ALA A 644 -6.57 2.57 2.04
C ALA A 644 -7.20 3.13 3.33
N VAL A 645 -7.53 4.42 3.39
CA VAL A 645 -8.19 5.06 4.54
C VAL A 645 -9.53 4.38 4.90
N PRO A 646 -10.47 4.14 3.98
CA PRO A 646 -11.73 3.43 4.30
C PRO A 646 -11.63 1.90 4.37
N TYR A 647 -10.51 1.32 3.94
CA TYR A 647 -10.37 -0.13 3.76
C TYR A 647 -10.55 -0.94 5.05
N PRO A 648 -9.92 -0.60 6.20
CA PRO A 648 -10.02 -1.42 7.41
C PRO A 648 -11.45 -1.56 7.95
N LEU A 649 -12.22 -0.46 7.94
CA LEU A 649 -13.59 -0.47 8.45
C LEU A 649 -14.50 -1.35 7.59
N THR A 650 -14.45 -1.14 6.28
CA THR A 650 -15.27 -1.90 5.33
C THR A 650 -14.88 -3.38 5.27
N TYR A 651 -13.58 -3.68 5.37
CA TYR A 651 -13.05 -5.05 5.48
C TYR A 651 -13.55 -5.75 6.75
N ALA A 652 -13.38 -5.12 7.92
CA ALA A 652 -13.77 -5.72 9.20
C ALA A 652 -15.29 -5.98 9.26
N LEU A 653 -16.10 -5.00 8.84
CA LEU A 653 -17.54 -5.11 8.80
C LEU A 653 -17.99 -6.27 7.90
N THR A 654 -17.51 -6.30 6.65
CA THR A 654 -17.95 -7.31 5.69
C THR A 654 -17.39 -8.68 5.97
N THR A 655 -16.19 -8.81 6.56
CA THR A 655 -15.66 -10.10 7.02
C THR A 655 -16.63 -10.76 8.00
N VAL A 656 -17.04 -10.02 9.04
CA VAL A 656 -18.01 -10.53 10.03
C VAL A 656 -19.35 -10.89 9.39
N LEU A 657 -19.91 -9.97 8.60
CA LEU A 657 -21.21 -10.18 7.97
C LEU A 657 -21.17 -11.35 6.97
N ALA A 658 -20.07 -11.55 6.24
CA ALA A 658 -19.95 -12.61 5.26
C ALA A 658 -19.83 -14.00 5.93
N LEU A 659 -19.24 -14.11 7.13
CA LEU A 659 -19.29 -15.35 7.93
C LEU A 659 -20.72 -15.71 8.32
N VAL A 660 -21.48 -14.72 8.81
CA VAL A 660 -22.91 -14.89 9.14
C VAL A 660 -23.70 -15.27 7.87
N GLY A 661 -23.51 -14.54 6.78
CA GLY A 661 -24.14 -14.80 5.50
C GLY A 661 -23.80 -16.18 4.93
N GLY A 662 -22.56 -16.65 5.10
CA GLY A 662 -22.12 -17.98 4.70
C GLY A 662 -22.83 -19.10 5.48
N TYR A 663 -22.95 -18.94 6.79
CA TYR A 663 -23.70 -19.87 7.64
C TYR A 663 -25.18 -19.92 7.23
N PHE A 664 -25.83 -18.76 7.04
CA PHE A 664 -27.22 -18.69 6.58
C PHE A 664 -27.41 -19.21 5.15
N ALA A 665 -26.45 -18.98 4.24
CA ALA A 665 -26.50 -19.52 2.89
C ALA A 665 -26.48 -21.05 2.91
N MET A 666 -25.70 -21.66 3.80
CA MET A 666 -25.71 -23.12 4.01
C MET A 666 -27.03 -23.58 4.64
N LEU A 667 -27.51 -22.90 5.69
CA LEU A 667 -28.77 -23.23 6.36
C LEU A 667 -29.98 -23.22 5.41
N LEU A 668 -30.00 -22.28 4.45
CA LEU A 668 -31.09 -22.07 3.48
C LEU A 668 -30.84 -22.76 2.12
N SER A 669 -29.72 -23.49 1.97
CA SER A 669 -29.32 -24.13 0.69
C SER A 669 -30.31 -25.17 0.18
#